data_AF-A0A971VUY1-F1
#
_entry.id   AF-A0A971VUY1-F1
#
_cell.length_a   1.000
_cell.length_b   1.000
_cell.length_c   1.000
_cell.angle_alpha   90.00
_cell.angle_beta   90.00
_cell.angle_gamma   90.00
#
_symmetry.space_group_name_H-M   'P 1'
#
loop_
_entity.id
_entity.type
_entity.pdbx_description
1 polymer ?
#
loop_
_entity_poly.entity_id
_entity_poly.type
_entity_poly.pdbx_seq_one_letter_code
_entity_poly.pdbx_strand_id
1 'polypeptide(L)'
;MTQGPGRRPARRAHRREERLGLLIFCVAIIALLVIVSPLEVTQKALNVDPAAPSTDGGGLRITELMADNSSAFPDEHGRFSDWMELANVSDSPISLKDRALSNRPDRARFIFPDVTLKPGERIVVFCDNTNQTEAGKPLHAKFKISSITASVYLFDTNGYVIDKVEDTPTLNANETFALMEESGEFEKTDLYSPGFPNTAEGYEAYMASYLIESGTLVINEVCPAPRSGLRDEDDELSDWIELKNNSNAPIALDAFALSDNENRPIKWVFPEDAVIDPYGRYLVFASGKNRENARNIPHTNFSLAAEGETITLSTIQGQLLDRVTYPNMPVDHSYGRDEETGEWHVFQVPTPGVSNDKVGFHKADEYMRAINPYKIYISEVMSSNDNIAPTAGGPMTDWVEIVSYADTVQDISGWGLSDSLTWPRRWQFPLGTSIWPGEHKVIHLSKSKTPGSNAAALHANFAVKRAGSEVMTLSNSDGRVLDRIVTPEIPTDISYGRSPGKEGFFYFDEPTPGAANSVGFFGYAPKPTFSQPGGLYQQDISLSITIPAGGVVRYTLDGSIPTINNSRIYEGPIHITDTTVVRARGFREGLQPSQVITSTYVMKTYFTLPVVCLTTDPIELWDPEQGMLAFGEGVDITKYEKIPFKNPYPTYAIHGKKHRPGYAEMFRQNEENAVFSQGVTFALIGQYSLDMPQKSFKVQSRARFGSKYIHAALFDDRPFDIYKSFVLRVSGNDAVWTRMADGVQSRLVDQLDTTVIHQAWNPVIVYLNGQYWGHYNMRERVSRYFVAQHEGMDIRDADEMTILEANSKPYWGSNAEYREMLAKAKTLSPGKNPDDLKYLTDRIDVENYFDYMALEAFFANTDTGNIRYYKLNDGGKWRYILFDLDYGLFNSNANGIRNILNPKGTGVNNAIDNTLIRKLLENAEMMDLFLRRFGIIFKTLTSDVMLAQIDECYNLLQPEMMMHYERWSAYHLKSISSEQPQTVDGSMRYWNARVDRMKNVVKKRPTICWDQVKEWFNLTDAQLTEYFGPRPDMPPGVI
;
A
#
# COMPACT_ATOMS: atom_id res chain seq x y z
N MET A 1 10.45 -38.83 51.44
CA MET A 1 11.85 -38.92 51.00
C MET A 1 12.06 -37.79 49.99
N THR A 2 12.58 -36.62 50.42
CA THR A 2 14.02 -36.25 50.41
C THR A 2 14.54 -36.11 48.98
N GLN A 3 15.20 -35.05 48.49
CA GLN A 3 15.84 -33.82 48.98
C GLN A 3 16.03 -32.95 47.72
N GLY A 4 15.77 -31.63 47.69
CA GLY A 4 16.71 -30.58 48.12
C GLY A 4 17.55 -30.04 46.93
N PRO A 5 17.68 -28.71 46.80
CA PRO A 5 19.02 -28.18 46.57
C PRO A 5 19.35 -27.11 47.61
N GLY A 6 20.33 -27.42 48.44
CA GLY A 6 21.06 -26.43 49.23
C GLY A 6 22.54 -26.76 49.17
N ARG A 7 23.39 -25.78 48.81
CA ARG A 7 24.24 -25.06 49.78
C ARG A 7 25.31 -24.18 49.11
N ARG A 8 25.16 -22.86 49.40
CA ARG A 8 26.14 -21.81 49.77
C ARG A 8 27.43 -22.30 50.47
N PRO A 9 28.57 -21.56 50.53
CA PRO A 9 28.77 -20.30 51.34
C PRO A 9 29.90 -19.35 50.82
N ALA A 10 30.36 -18.25 51.44
CA ALA A 10 29.89 -17.18 52.34
C ALA A 10 31.04 -16.15 52.48
N ARG A 11 30.74 -14.86 52.72
CA ARG A 11 31.51 -13.86 53.52
C ARG A 11 30.85 -12.49 53.36
N ARG A 12 30.67 -11.63 54.36
CA ARG A 12 30.61 -11.66 55.84
C ARG A 12 30.07 -10.27 56.23
N ALA A 13 29.35 -10.20 57.33
CA ALA A 13 28.67 -9.03 57.85
C ALA A 13 29.59 -7.96 58.45
N HIS A 14 29.19 -6.69 58.32
CA HIS A 14 29.17 -5.62 59.34
C HIS A 14 28.61 -4.33 58.64
N ARG A 15 27.90 -3.38 59.25
CA ARG A 15 27.63 -3.03 60.64
C ARG A 15 26.48 -2.00 60.65
N ARG A 16 25.59 -2.11 61.63
CA ARG A 16 24.79 -1.00 62.19
C ARG A 16 25.71 0.20 62.43
N GLU A 17 25.51 1.35 61.78
CA GLU A 17 25.92 2.66 62.34
C GLU A 17 25.42 3.94 61.62
N GLU A 18 24.56 3.90 60.61
CA GLU A 18 24.20 5.15 59.90
C GLU A 18 22.96 5.91 60.41
N ARG A 19 22.28 5.43 61.46
CA ARG A 19 21.13 6.16 62.05
C ARG A 19 21.51 7.15 63.15
N LEU A 20 22.72 7.07 63.71
CA LEU A 20 23.18 8.02 64.73
C LEU A 20 23.79 9.27 64.07
N GLY A 21 24.49 9.11 62.94
CA GLY A 21 25.02 10.24 62.15
C GLY A 21 23.93 11.14 61.60
N LEU A 22 22.84 10.57 61.09
CA LEU A 22 21.68 11.34 60.63
C LEU A 22 20.97 12.07 61.78
N LEU A 23 20.87 11.44 62.96
CA LEU A 23 20.25 12.07 64.14
C LEU A 23 21.13 13.20 64.72
N ILE A 24 22.45 13.02 64.76
CA ILE A 24 23.41 14.06 65.19
C ILE A 24 23.47 15.18 64.15
N PHE A 25 23.39 14.87 62.85
CA PHE A 25 23.30 15.85 61.78
C PHE A 25 21.99 16.65 61.83
N CYS A 26 20.86 16.00 62.10
CA CYS A 26 19.57 16.67 62.30
C CYS A 26 19.55 17.53 63.58
N VAL A 27 20.13 17.06 64.70
CA VAL A 27 20.24 17.86 65.94
C VAL A 27 21.23 19.01 65.77
N ALA A 28 22.33 18.81 65.03
CA ALA A 28 23.29 19.86 64.69
C ALA A 28 22.69 20.88 63.73
N ILE A 29 21.87 20.47 62.75
CA ILE A 29 21.12 21.37 61.87
C ILE A 29 20.04 22.12 62.66
N ILE A 30 19.34 21.49 63.61
CA ILE A 30 18.38 22.18 64.48
C ILE A 30 19.10 23.16 65.41
N ALA A 31 20.26 22.80 65.98
CA ALA A 31 21.07 23.71 66.78
C ALA A 31 21.69 24.85 65.95
N LEU A 32 22.12 24.58 64.71
CA LEU A 32 22.63 25.58 63.77
C LEU A 32 21.51 26.48 63.27
N LEU A 33 20.29 25.96 63.06
CA LEU A 33 19.10 26.76 62.74
C LEU A 33 18.66 27.63 63.92
N VAL A 34 18.88 27.20 65.17
CA VAL A 34 18.63 28.02 66.37
C VAL A 34 19.73 29.06 66.61
N ILE A 35 20.97 28.83 66.14
CA ILE A 35 22.13 29.74 66.29
C ILE A 35 22.26 30.73 65.12
N VAL A 36 21.83 30.34 63.91
CA VAL A 36 21.98 31.12 62.66
C VAL A 36 20.65 31.71 62.17
N SER A 37 19.51 31.35 62.80
CA SER A 37 18.29 32.13 62.61
C SER A 37 18.51 33.51 63.22
N PRO A 38 18.35 34.61 62.45
CA PRO A 38 18.39 35.94 63.02
C PRO A 38 17.27 36.02 64.05
N LEU A 39 17.67 36.02 65.33
CA LEU A 39 16.86 36.49 66.43
C LEU A 39 16.76 38.01 66.30
N GLU A 40 16.05 38.48 65.29
CA GLU A 40 15.65 39.88 65.18
C GLU A 40 14.14 40.00 65.02
N VAL A 41 13.56 40.38 66.15
CA VAL A 41 12.35 41.17 66.38
C VAL A 41 11.11 40.71 65.61
N THR A 42 10.56 39.55 66.01
CA THR A 42 9.11 39.52 66.18
C THR A 42 8.80 40.50 67.32
N GLN A 43 8.43 41.73 66.97
CA GLN A 43 7.81 42.63 67.94
C GLN A 43 6.58 41.89 68.47
N LYS A 44 6.56 41.60 69.78
CA LYS A 44 5.34 41.16 70.45
C LYS A 44 4.30 42.26 70.22
N ALA A 45 3.25 41.97 69.45
CA ALA A 45 2.04 42.78 69.44
C ALA A 45 1.56 42.88 70.89
N LEU A 46 1.63 44.08 71.46
CA LEU A 46 1.09 44.39 72.78
C LEU A 46 -0.42 44.48 72.62
N ASN A 47 -1.14 43.71 73.45
CA ASN A 47 -2.60 43.75 73.62
C ASN A 47 -3.44 43.35 72.41
N VAL A 48 -3.47 42.05 72.12
CA VAL A 48 -4.62 41.48 71.43
C VAL A 48 -5.73 41.24 72.45
N ASP A 49 -6.68 42.16 72.56
CA ASP A 49 -8.02 41.82 73.03
C ASP A 49 -8.96 41.82 71.81
N PRO A 50 -9.24 40.65 71.21
CA PRO A 50 -10.15 40.55 70.07
C PRO A 50 -11.61 40.92 70.43
N ALA A 51 -11.91 41.19 71.72
CA ALA A 51 -13.22 41.61 72.20
C ALA A 51 -13.31 43.13 72.53
N ALA A 52 -12.24 43.91 72.39
CA ALA A 52 -12.26 45.37 72.56
C ALA A 52 -12.93 46.07 71.35
N PRO A 53 -13.56 47.26 71.52
CA PRO A 53 -14.30 47.92 70.44
C PRO A 53 -13.38 48.20 69.24
N SER A 54 -13.79 47.71 68.06
CA SER A 54 -13.08 47.90 66.80
C SER A 54 -12.84 49.40 66.55
N THR A 55 -11.57 49.78 66.33
CA THR A 55 -11.28 51.06 65.70
C THR A 55 -11.80 50.96 64.26
N ASP A 56 -12.80 51.78 63.90
CA ASP A 56 -13.33 51.84 62.54
C ASP A 56 -12.14 51.97 61.57
N GLY A 57 -11.95 50.98 60.71
CA GLY A 57 -10.73 50.72 59.94
C GLY A 57 -10.30 51.78 58.94
N GLY A 58 -10.99 52.91 58.93
CA GLY A 58 -10.90 53.97 57.94
C GLY A 58 -11.32 53.51 56.55
N GLY A 59 -12.09 52.41 56.44
CA GLY A 59 -12.47 51.80 55.16
C GLY A 59 -11.46 50.84 54.54
N LEU A 60 -10.46 50.34 55.28
CA LEU A 60 -9.63 49.21 54.83
C LEU A 60 -10.35 47.89 55.16
N ARG A 61 -10.60 47.05 54.15
CA ARG A 61 -11.38 45.82 54.30
C ARG A 61 -10.65 44.61 53.72
N ILE A 62 -10.82 43.45 54.35
CA ILE A 62 -10.56 42.17 53.71
C ILE A 62 -11.68 41.95 52.71
N THR A 63 -11.34 41.63 51.46
CA THR A 63 -12.32 41.53 50.37
C THR A 63 -12.38 40.14 49.76
N GLU A 64 -11.30 39.38 49.74
CA GLU A 64 -11.30 38.09 49.05
C GLU A 64 -10.30 37.11 49.66
N LEU A 65 -10.63 35.82 49.72
CA LEU A 65 -9.81 34.76 50.29
C LEU A 65 -9.81 33.50 49.42
N MET A 66 -8.63 33.06 48.99
CA MET A 66 -8.42 31.81 48.26
C MET A 66 -7.56 30.86 49.10
N ALA A 67 -8.15 29.75 49.55
CA ALA A 67 -7.49 28.80 50.46
C ALA A 67 -7.01 27.50 49.77
N ASP A 68 -7.45 27.26 48.53
CA ASP A 68 -7.00 26.14 47.70
C ASP A 68 -6.85 26.64 46.26
N ASN A 69 -5.74 27.29 45.98
CA ASN A 69 -5.44 27.83 44.66
C ASN A 69 -4.82 26.72 43.81
N SER A 70 -5.58 26.21 42.84
CA SER A 70 -5.10 25.16 41.93
C SER A 70 -4.72 25.71 40.55
N SER A 71 -5.40 26.76 40.11
CA SER A 71 -5.16 27.41 38.81
C SER A 71 -5.62 28.87 38.75
N ALA A 72 -6.07 29.47 39.85
CA ALA A 72 -6.77 30.75 39.83
C ALA A 72 -5.82 31.95 39.62
N PHE A 73 -4.77 32.06 40.46
CA PHE A 73 -3.86 33.20 40.44
C PHE A 73 -2.46 32.79 40.92
N PRO A 74 -1.48 32.56 40.03
CA PRO A 74 -0.16 32.12 40.44
C PRO A 74 0.67 33.28 41.02
N ASP A 75 1.63 32.95 41.88
CA ASP A 75 2.67 33.87 42.30
C ASP A 75 3.66 34.16 41.16
N GLU A 76 4.62 35.05 41.40
CA GLU A 76 5.67 35.45 40.45
C GLU A 76 6.60 34.31 40.00
N HIS A 77 6.44 33.12 40.59
CA HIS A 77 7.17 31.91 40.25
C HIS A 77 6.27 30.83 39.63
N GLY A 78 5.03 31.17 39.27
CA GLY A 78 4.07 30.24 38.67
C GLY A 78 3.46 29.26 39.67
N ARG A 79 3.60 29.49 40.99
CA ARG A 79 3.03 28.62 42.03
C ARG A 79 1.66 29.14 42.44
N PHE A 80 0.68 28.25 42.51
CA PHE A 80 -0.66 28.59 42.97
C PHE A 80 -0.73 28.54 44.50
N SER A 81 -0.22 29.59 45.14
CA SER A 81 -0.26 29.76 46.59
C SER A 81 -1.63 30.26 47.06
N ASP A 82 -2.06 29.89 48.28
CA ASP A 82 -3.20 30.53 48.95
C ASP A 82 -2.98 32.05 48.96
N TRP A 83 -4.03 32.86 48.92
CA TRP A 83 -3.89 34.31 48.96
C TRP A 83 -5.10 34.98 49.58
N MET A 84 -4.90 36.23 49.98
CA MET A 84 -5.96 37.09 50.45
C MET A 84 -5.83 38.49 49.88
N GLU A 85 -6.95 39.18 49.72
CA GLU A 85 -7.03 40.53 49.20
C GLU A 85 -7.52 41.52 50.26
N LEU A 86 -6.91 42.71 50.26
CA LEU A 86 -7.42 43.89 50.93
C LEU A 86 -7.80 44.97 49.93
N ALA A 87 -8.89 45.70 50.22
CA ALA A 87 -9.30 46.88 49.45
C ALA A 87 -9.43 48.11 50.34
N ASN A 88 -9.08 49.27 49.77
CA ASN A 88 -9.47 50.56 50.33
C ASN A 88 -10.85 50.96 49.80
N VAL A 89 -11.90 50.77 50.60
CA VAL A 89 -13.29 51.16 50.27
C VAL A 89 -13.66 52.56 50.75
N SER A 90 -12.70 53.36 51.23
CA SER A 90 -12.92 54.76 51.60
C SER A 90 -12.67 55.72 50.43
N ASP A 91 -13.01 56.99 50.62
CA ASP A 91 -12.76 58.08 49.66
C ASP A 91 -11.37 58.72 49.80
N SER A 92 -10.54 58.22 50.73
CA SER A 92 -9.23 58.80 51.07
C SER A 92 -8.11 57.74 50.99
N PRO A 93 -6.86 58.11 50.63
CA PRO A 93 -5.75 57.15 50.64
C PRO A 93 -5.48 56.57 52.03
N ILE A 94 -5.23 55.26 52.11
CA ILE A 94 -4.93 54.54 53.36
C ILE A 94 -3.49 54.02 53.31
N SER A 95 -2.67 54.42 54.29
CA SER A 95 -1.37 53.80 54.50
C SER A 95 -1.52 52.45 55.22
N LEU A 96 -0.89 51.43 54.65
CA LEU A 96 -0.77 50.10 55.23
C LEU A 96 0.43 49.96 56.16
N LYS A 97 1.32 50.96 56.20
CA LYS A 97 2.55 50.92 56.98
C LYS A 97 2.28 50.49 58.43
N ASP A 98 3.00 49.47 58.87
CA ASP A 98 2.93 48.89 60.22
C ASP A 98 1.57 48.25 60.59
N ARG A 99 0.60 48.18 59.66
CA ARG A 99 -0.60 47.33 59.81
C ARG A 99 -0.22 45.87 59.59
N ALA A 100 -1.03 44.95 60.10
CA ALA A 100 -0.66 43.54 60.10
C ALA A 100 -1.79 42.58 59.71
N LEU A 101 -1.41 41.44 59.13
CA LEU A 101 -2.28 40.30 58.84
C LEU A 101 -1.93 39.09 59.70
N SER A 102 -2.93 38.25 59.95
CA SER A 102 -2.73 36.94 60.59
C SER A 102 -3.88 35.98 60.33
N ASN A 103 -3.60 34.68 60.38
CA ASN A 103 -4.60 33.63 60.53
C ASN A 103 -4.85 33.23 62.00
N ARG A 104 -4.49 34.10 62.94
CA ARG A 104 -4.69 33.91 64.37
C ARG A 104 -5.18 35.19 65.03
N PRO A 105 -6.13 35.11 65.96
CA PRO A 105 -6.58 36.30 66.66
C PRO A 105 -5.48 36.86 67.56
N ASP A 106 -4.64 36.01 68.17
CA ASP A 106 -3.73 36.37 69.27
C ASP A 106 -2.36 36.93 68.86
N ARG A 107 -2.06 37.08 67.55
CA ARG A 107 -0.76 37.57 67.08
C ARG A 107 -0.79 38.02 65.63
N ALA A 108 -0.08 39.10 65.30
CA ALA A 108 0.30 39.46 63.93
C ALA A 108 1.32 38.45 63.35
N ARG A 109 1.21 38.11 62.06
CA ARG A 109 2.13 37.19 61.36
C ARG A 109 2.75 37.76 60.09
N PHE A 110 2.18 38.83 59.56
CA PHE A 110 2.71 39.59 58.43
C PHE A 110 2.49 41.07 58.72
N ILE A 111 3.52 41.90 58.52
CA ILE A 111 3.45 43.35 58.71
C ILE A 111 3.68 43.99 57.35
N PHE A 112 2.79 44.88 56.94
CA PHE A 112 2.88 45.52 55.64
C PHE A 112 4.08 46.47 55.56
N PRO A 113 4.77 46.52 54.39
CA PRO A 113 5.70 47.59 54.09
C PRO A 113 5.00 48.96 54.01
N ASP A 114 5.80 50.01 53.80
CA ASP A 114 5.29 51.35 53.52
C ASP A 114 4.59 51.39 52.14
N VAL A 115 3.32 50.98 52.13
CA VAL A 115 2.43 50.93 50.97
C VAL A 115 1.22 51.81 51.27
N THR A 116 0.78 52.58 50.28
CA THR A 116 -0.43 53.42 50.38
C THR A 116 -1.41 53.00 49.32
N LEU A 117 -2.61 52.57 49.73
CA LEU A 117 -3.72 52.26 48.83
C LEU A 117 -4.55 53.51 48.58
N LYS A 118 -4.70 53.91 47.32
CA LYS A 118 -5.64 54.96 46.89
C LYS A 118 -7.10 54.48 47.05
N PRO A 119 -8.10 55.39 47.03
CA PRO A 119 -9.50 55.02 47.01
C PRO A 119 -9.80 53.99 45.90
N GLY A 120 -10.41 52.86 46.26
CA GLY A 120 -10.73 51.75 45.36
C GLY A 120 -9.56 50.82 45.00
N GLU A 121 -8.33 51.10 45.46
CA GLU A 121 -7.16 50.26 45.18
C GLU A 121 -7.18 48.99 46.05
N ARG A 122 -6.74 47.89 45.43
CA ARG A 122 -6.71 46.54 46.00
C ARG A 122 -5.28 46.02 46.04
N ILE A 123 -4.99 45.16 47.00
CA ILE A 123 -3.69 44.50 47.12
C ILE A 123 -3.86 43.06 47.53
N VAL A 124 -3.17 42.17 46.82
CA VAL A 124 -3.14 40.73 47.10
C VAL A 124 -1.88 40.39 47.89
N VAL A 125 -2.04 39.51 48.88
CA VAL A 125 -0.96 38.95 49.69
C VAL A 125 -1.02 37.42 49.61
N PHE A 126 0.02 36.80 49.06
CA PHE A 126 0.15 35.34 49.01
C PHE A 126 0.42 34.80 50.42
N CYS A 127 -0.37 33.82 50.85
CA CYS A 127 -0.29 33.17 52.15
C CYS A 127 0.37 31.79 51.99
N ASP A 128 1.69 31.75 51.84
CA ASP A 128 2.43 30.54 51.44
C ASP A 128 3.50 30.07 52.45
N ASN A 129 3.52 30.64 53.66
CA ASN A 129 4.56 30.50 54.70
C ASN A 129 5.91 31.15 54.37
N THR A 130 6.02 31.95 53.32
CA THR A 130 7.18 32.82 53.09
C THR A 130 6.90 34.23 53.65
N ASN A 131 7.92 35.09 53.74
CA ASN A 131 7.75 36.44 54.28
C ASN A 131 8.45 37.46 53.39
N GLN A 132 7.68 38.09 52.49
CA GLN A 132 8.15 39.14 51.60
C GLN A 132 7.42 40.44 51.92
N THR A 133 8.16 41.41 52.46
CA THR A 133 7.65 42.71 52.95
C THR A 133 8.43 43.88 52.33
N GLU A 134 9.01 43.71 51.15
CA GLU A 134 9.65 44.80 50.40
C GLU A 134 8.61 45.54 49.56
N ALA A 135 8.56 46.88 49.69
CA ALA A 135 7.62 47.69 48.90
C ALA A 135 7.91 47.57 47.40
N GLY A 136 6.87 47.34 46.59
CA GLY A 136 6.98 47.20 45.14
C GLY A 136 7.26 45.77 44.64
N LYS A 137 7.38 44.78 45.53
CA LYS A 137 7.41 43.34 45.18
C LYS A 137 6.07 42.66 45.56
N PRO A 138 5.72 41.53 44.93
CA PRO A 138 4.63 40.68 45.41
C PRO A 138 4.80 40.36 46.90
N LEU A 139 3.71 40.48 47.67
CA LEU A 139 3.74 40.34 49.12
C LEU A 139 3.42 38.90 49.52
N HIS A 140 4.22 38.35 50.44
CA HIS A 140 4.03 36.99 50.94
C HIS A 140 3.96 36.98 52.46
N ALA A 141 2.89 36.41 53.01
CA ALA A 141 2.61 36.28 54.41
C ALA A 141 3.04 34.91 54.97
N LYS A 142 3.61 34.93 56.17
CA LYS A 142 4.19 33.75 56.83
C LYS A 142 3.13 32.87 57.52
N PHE A 143 2.07 32.56 56.80
CA PHE A 143 1.04 31.61 57.17
C PHE A 143 0.28 31.11 55.93
N LYS A 144 -0.46 30.01 56.08
CA LYS A 144 -1.41 29.49 55.08
C LYS A 144 -2.85 29.68 55.52
N ILE A 145 -3.76 29.64 54.55
CA ILE A 145 -5.20 29.67 54.78
C ILE A 145 -5.69 28.21 54.71
N SER A 146 -6.60 27.82 55.61
CA SER A 146 -7.11 26.44 55.65
C SER A 146 -8.35 26.32 54.76
N SER A 147 -8.34 25.39 53.81
CA SER A 147 -9.46 25.17 52.88
C SER A 147 -10.69 24.51 53.52
N ILE A 148 -10.59 23.94 54.72
CA ILE A 148 -11.73 23.36 55.44
C ILE A 148 -12.55 24.46 56.14
N THR A 149 -11.84 25.33 56.86
CA THR A 149 -12.35 26.54 57.52
C THR A 149 -11.15 27.36 57.98
N ALA A 150 -11.25 28.69 57.92
CA ALA A 150 -10.19 29.61 58.30
C ALA A 150 -10.77 30.82 59.03
N SER A 151 -9.92 31.44 59.85
CA SER A 151 -10.14 32.78 60.38
C SER A 151 -8.92 33.63 60.11
N VAL A 152 -9.15 34.81 59.53
CA VAL A 152 -8.11 35.78 59.21
C VAL A 152 -8.45 37.15 59.77
N TYR A 153 -7.41 37.87 60.16
CA TYR A 153 -7.49 39.11 60.93
C TYR A 153 -6.57 40.16 60.32
N LEU A 154 -7.10 41.37 60.21
CA LEU A 154 -6.40 42.59 59.87
C LEU A 154 -6.28 43.47 61.12
N PHE A 155 -5.08 43.88 61.47
CA PHE A 155 -4.80 44.66 62.67
C PHE A 155 -4.31 46.07 62.35
N ASP A 156 -4.67 47.04 63.20
CA ASP A 156 -4.08 48.38 63.19
C ASP A 156 -2.63 48.37 63.70
N THR A 157 -1.98 49.54 63.65
CA THR A 157 -0.60 49.72 64.11
C THR A 157 -0.41 49.54 65.62
N ASN A 158 -1.52 49.51 66.39
CA ASN A 158 -1.52 49.25 67.83
C ASN A 158 -1.90 47.79 68.15
N GLY A 159 -2.21 46.96 67.15
CA GLY A 159 -2.57 45.55 67.31
C GLY A 159 -4.06 45.28 67.56
N TYR A 160 -4.95 46.27 67.38
CA TYR A 160 -6.41 46.05 67.46
C TYR A 160 -6.96 45.52 66.13
N VAL A 161 -7.95 44.63 66.18
CA VAL A 161 -8.61 44.10 64.98
C VAL A 161 -9.39 45.23 64.30
N ILE A 162 -9.00 45.55 63.08
CA ILE A 162 -9.71 46.48 62.18
C ILE A 162 -10.78 45.73 61.40
N ASP A 163 -10.43 44.57 60.83
CA ASP A 163 -11.34 43.74 60.04
C ASP A 163 -10.98 42.27 60.23
N LYS A 164 -11.96 41.40 60.04
CA LYS A 164 -11.78 39.96 60.18
C LYS A 164 -12.77 39.19 59.34
N VAL A 165 -12.35 38.02 58.90
CA VAL A 165 -13.22 37.02 58.30
C VAL A 165 -13.02 35.75 59.11
N GLU A 166 -14.07 35.27 59.74
CA GLU A 166 -14.03 34.09 60.63
C GLU A 166 -14.95 33.01 60.10
N ASP A 167 -14.64 31.76 60.46
CA ASP A 167 -15.45 30.59 60.15
C ASP A 167 -15.77 30.45 58.65
N THR A 168 -14.76 30.66 57.78
CA THR A 168 -14.96 30.50 56.33
C THR A 168 -15.54 29.11 56.01
N PRO A 169 -16.42 28.99 55.00
CA PRO A 169 -16.89 27.70 54.55
C PRO A 169 -15.73 26.87 53.98
N THR A 170 -15.95 25.57 53.80
CA THR A 170 -15.01 24.73 53.06
C THR A 170 -14.92 25.22 51.60
N LEU A 171 -13.73 25.60 51.18
CA LEU A 171 -13.40 26.02 49.82
C LEU A 171 -12.74 24.84 49.10
N ASN A 172 -13.32 24.43 47.98
CA ASN A 172 -12.68 23.52 47.04
C ASN A 172 -11.67 24.28 46.18
N ALA A 173 -10.94 23.55 45.34
CA ALA A 173 -9.99 24.12 44.38
C ALA A 173 -10.61 25.28 43.58
N ASN A 174 -9.95 26.44 43.61
CA ASN A 174 -10.30 27.70 42.95
C ASN A 174 -11.63 28.35 43.39
N GLU A 175 -12.23 27.91 44.49
CA GLU A 175 -13.32 28.65 45.11
C GLU A 175 -12.77 29.69 46.08
N THR A 176 -13.33 30.90 46.02
CA THR A 176 -12.97 32.02 46.87
C THR A 176 -14.09 32.32 47.87
N PHE A 177 -13.74 32.93 48.99
CA PHE A 177 -14.71 33.55 49.89
C PHE A 177 -14.56 35.06 49.78
N ALA A 178 -15.48 35.69 49.05
CA ALA A 178 -15.38 37.07 48.61
C ALA A 178 -16.49 37.93 49.22
N LEU A 179 -16.15 39.15 49.62
CA LEU A 179 -17.10 40.18 49.99
C LEU A 179 -17.75 40.71 48.71
N MET A 180 -19.00 40.32 48.48
CA MET A 180 -19.73 40.70 47.26
C MET A 180 -20.17 42.15 47.35
N GLU A 181 -19.90 42.96 46.32
CA GLU A 181 -20.22 44.39 46.36
C GLU A 181 -21.73 44.67 46.33
N GLU A 182 -22.52 43.78 45.70
CA GLU A 182 -23.97 43.92 45.60
C GLU A 182 -24.70 43.63 46.92
N SER A 183 -24.32 42.55 47.61
CA SER A 183 -24.96 42.13 48.87
C SER A 183 -24.30 42.75 50.10
N GLY A 184 -23.02 43.14 50.00
CA GLY A 184 -22.20 43.57 51.13
C GLY A 184 -21.88 42.44 52.12
N GLU A 185 -22.15 41.19 51.76
CA GLU A 185 -21.90 40.00 52.56
C GLU A 185 -20.78 39.15 51.93
N PHE A 186 -20.11 38.35 52.76
CA PHE A 186 -19.15 37.37 52.26
C PHE A 186 -19.88 36.15 51.73
N GLU A 187 -19.62 35.81 50.48
CA GLU A 187 -20.21 34.67 49.80
C GLU A 187 -19.12 33.75 49.24
N LYS A 188 -19.45 32.48 49.16
CA LYS A 188 -18.61 31.48 48.49
C LYS A 188 -18.92 31.54 47.00
N THR A 189 -17.91 31.76 46.17
CA THR A 189 -18.04 31.88 44.72
C THR A 189 -16.83 31.26 44.00
N ASP A 190 -17.00 30.89 42.74
CA ASP A 190 -15.93 30.48 41.82
C ASP A 190 -15.46 31.63 40.92
N LEU A 191 -16.08 32.81 41.02
CA LEU A 191 -15.71 34.04 40.30
C LEU A 191 -14.61 34.80 41.06
N TYR A 192 -13.39 34.25 41.10
CA TYR A 192 -12.24 34.89 41.75
C TYR A 192 -11.70 36.09 40.96
N SER A 193 -11.38 37.19 41.64
CA SER A 193 -11.07 38.46 40.97
C SER A 193 -9.86 39.19 41.59
N PRO A 194 -8.70 38.55 41.72
CA PRO A 194 -7.54 39.13 42.42
C PRO A 194 -7.08 40.43 41.76
N GLY A 195 -7.10 41.52 42.52
CA GLY A 195 -6.76 42.87 42.07
C GLY A 195 -7.91 43.61 41.38
N PHE A 196 -9.09 43.01 41.28
CA PHE A 196 -10.29 43.56 40.62
C PHE A 196 -11.49 43.57 41.58
N PRO A 197 -12.56 44.33 41.29
CA PRO A 197 -13.81 44.28 42.05
C PRO A 197 -14.39 42.87 42.13
N ASN A 198 -14.98 42.51 43.29
CA ASN A 198 -15.62 41.21 43.51
C ASN A 198 -17.03 41.18 42.87
N THR A 199 -17.08 41.39 41.56
CA THR A 199 -18.28 41.38 40.73
C THR A 199 -18.05 40.50 39.50
N ALA A 200 -19.13 40.15 38.78
CA ALA A 200 -19.00 39.43 37.53
C ALA A 200 -18.12 40.20 36.51
N GLU A 201 -18.26 41.53 36.44
CA GLU A 201 -17.46 42.38 35.56
C GLU A 201 -15.98 42.44 35.99
N GLY A 202 -15.69 42.39 37.30
CA GLY A 202 -14.32 42.34 37.79
C GLY A 202 -13.66 40.99 37.50
N TYR A 203 -14.38 39.88 37.63
CA TYR A 203 -13.95 38.57 37.15
C TYR A 203 -13.68 38.58 35.64
N GLU A 204 -14.60 39.12 34.84
CA GLU A 204 -14.43 39.25 33.39
C GLU A 204 -13.21 40.13 33.03
N ALA A 205 -12.99 41.23 33.73
CA ALA A 205 -11.84 42.12 33.52
C ALA A 205 -10.51 41.46 33.90
N TYR A 206 -10.48 40.71 35.01
CA TYR A 206 -9.35 39.88 35.39
C TYR A 206 -9.04 38.86 34.28
N MET A 207 -10.05 38.13 33.82
CA MET A 207 -9.88 37.14 32.75
C MET A 207 -9.46 37.79 31.42
N ALA A 208 -9.97 38.98 31.10
CA ALA A 208 -9.62 39.75 29.91
C ALA A 208 -8.19 40.31 29.90
N SER A 209 -7.58 40.50 31.07
CA SER A 209 -6.22 41.06 31.17
C SER A 209 -5.11 40.15 30.64
N TYR A 210 -5.44 38.88 30.32
CA TYR A 210 -4.51 37.86 29.81
C TYR A 210 -4.93 37.26 28.45
N LEU A 211 -5.96 37.83 27.80
CA LEU A 211 -6.51 37.32 26.54
C LEU A 211 -5.68 37.74 25.33
N ILE A 212 -5.12 36.76 24.60
CA ILE A 212 -4.77 36.91 23.18
C ILE A 212 -5.95 36.42 22.34
N GLU A 213 -6.24 37.10 21.22
CA GLU A 213 -7.26 36.66 20.27
C GLU A 213 -6.98 35.22 19.79
N SER A 214 -7.98 34.34 19.96
CA SER A 214 -7.90 32.95 19.52
C SER A 214 -7.49 32.86 18.05
N GLY A 215 -6.44 32.07 17.75
CA GLY A 215 -5.90 31.90 16.40
C GLY A 215 -4.73 32.83 16.06
N THR A 216 -4.37 33.80 16.90
CA THR A 216 -3.19 34.65 16.70
C THR A 216 -1.87 33.93 17.01
N LEU A 217 -1.77 33.24 18.15
CA LEU A 217 -0.65 32.36 18.49
C LEU A 217 -1.19 30.94 18.59
N VAL A 218 -0.63 30.02 17.79
CA VAL A 218 -1.14 28.65 17.69
C VAL A 218 0.00 27.63 17.76
N ILE A 219 -0.33 26.42 18.19
CA ILE A 219 0.51 25.24 17.95
C ILE A 219 0.36 24.90 16.46
N ASN A 220 1.49 24.83 15.74
CA ASN A 220 1.51 24.70 14.29
C ASN A 220 1.89 23.30 13.82
N GLU A 221 2.91 22.70 14.41
CA GLU A 221 3.43 21.40 14.02
C GLU A 221 4.06 20.70 15.22
N VAL A 222 3.89 19.39 15.34
CA VAL A 222 4.47 18.56 16.41
C VAL A 222 5.07 17.29 15.81
N CYS A 223 6.28 16.92 16.23
CA CYS A 223 6.92 15.68 15.81
C CYS A 223 7.38 14.89 17.05
N PRO A 224 6.61 13.87 17.46
CA PRO A 224 6.87 13.12 18.71
C PRO A 224 7.87 11.97 18.56
N ALA A 225 8.36 11.68 17.35
CA ALA A 225 9.26 10.54 17.12
C ALA A 225 10.20 10.72 15.92
N PRO A 226 11.02 11.78 15.87
CA PRO A 226 11.91 12.03 14.74
C PRO A 226 12.96 10.90 14.58
N ARG A 227 13.27 10.55 13.32
CA ARG A 227 14.31 9.58 12.91
C ARG A 227 15.29 10.15 11.90
N SER A 228 15.00 11.32 11.33
CA SER A 228 15.90 12.11 10.50
C SER A 228 15.68 13.60 10.76
N GLY A 229 16.44 14.46 10.10
CA GLY A 229 16.25 15.91 10.17
C GLY A 229 17.02 16.59 11.30
N LEU A 230 16.35 17.55 11.93
CA LEU A 230 16.88 18.48 12.90
C LEU A 230 17.40 17.75 14.16
N ARG A 231 18.67 17.98 14.50
CA ARG A 231 19.32 17.45 15.70
C ARG A 231 19.59 18.56 16.70
N ASP A 232 19.57 18.21 17.98
CA ASP A 232 19.92 19.12 19.07
C ASP A 232 21.45 19.26 19.23
N GLU A 233 21.86 20.05 20.22
CA GLU A 233 23.29 20.31 20.51
C GLU A 233 24.08 19.08 20.96
N ASP A 234 23.40 18.01 21.39
CA ASP A 234 24.01 16.74 21.79
C ASP A 234 24.10 15.75 20.58
N ASP A 235 23.78 16.22 19.36
CA ASP A 235 23.61 15.44 18.14
C ASP A 235 22.50 14.36 18.29
N GLU A 236 21.48 14.62 19.11
CA GLU A 236 20.32 13.73 19.30
C GLU A 236 19.11 14.20 18.48
N LEU A 237 18.24 13.26 18.09
CA LEU A 237 16.95 13.57 17.49
C LEU A 237 15.93 13.67 18.62
N SER A 238 15.63 14.91 19.02
CA SER A 238 14.67 15.24 20.07
C SER A 238 13.29 15.50 19.47
N ASP A 239 12.23 15.06 20.14
CA ASP A 239 10.86 15.46 19.82
C ASP A 239 10.77 16.98 19.84
N TRP A 240 9.84 17.56 19.08
CA TRP A 240 9.71 19.01 19.02
C TRP A 240 8.29 19.47 18.77
N ILE A 241 8.06 20.71 19.19
CA ILE A 241 6.81 21.46 19.06
C ILE A 241 7.15 22.77 18.36
N GLU A 242 6.34 23.16 17.37
CA GLU A 242 6.43 24.44 16.70
C GLU A 242 5.19 25.28 16.99
N LEU A 243 5.43 26.55 17.34
CA LEU A 243 4.41 27.59 17.38
C LEU A 243 4.45 28.47 16.14
N LYS A 244 3.30 29.02 15.76
CA LYS A 244 3.18 30.01 14.67
C LYS A 244 2.45 31.26 15.15
N ASN A 245 2.98 32.41 14.75
CA ASN A 245 2.34 33.71 14.92
C ASN A 245 1.57 34.03 13.63
N ASN A 246 0.25 34.14 13.70
CA ASN A 246 -0.60 34.49 12.55
C ASN A 246 -0.85 36.00 12.43
N SER A 247 -0.28 36.82 13.32
CA SER A 247 -0.42 38.29 13.28
C SER A 247 0.73 38.98 12.55
N ASN A 248 0.53 40.27 12.29
CA ASN A 248 1.53 41.17 11.71
C ASN A 248 2.42 41.87 12.75
N ALA A 249 2.35 41.47 14.02
CA ALA A 249 3.13 42.05 15.12
C ALA A 249 3.96 40.95 15.82
N PRO A 250 5.15 41.26 16.37
CA PRO A 250 5.91 40.30 17.16
C PRO A 250 5.15 39.95 18.45
N ILE A 251 5.27 38.71 18.91
CA ILE A 251 4.68 38.23 20.16
C ILE A 251 5.81 37.80 21.10
N ALA A 252 5.88 38.43 22.28
CA ALA A 252 6.74 37.98 23.37
C ALA A 252 6.12 36.73 24.01
N LEU A 253 6.93 35.71 24.26
CA LEU A 253 6.45 34.39 24.69
C LEU A 253 6.57 34.16 26.22
N ASP A 254 7.22 35.07 26.94
CA ASP A 254 7.46 35.04 28.39
C ASP A 254 6.18 34.93 29.25
N ALA A 255 5.03 35.34 28.70
CA ALA A 255 3.73 35.20 29.34
C ALA A 255 3.02 33.84 29.08
N PHE A 256 3.65 32.88 28.40
CA PHE A 256 3.03 31.62 27.99
C PHE A 256 3.72 30.37 28.54
N ALA A 257 3.01 29.25 28.46
CA ALA A 257 3.48 27.95 28.86
C ALA A 257 3.02 26.84 27.90
N LEU A 258 3.83 25.78 27.81
CA LEU A 258 3.50 24.51 27.16
C LEU A 258 3.29 23.42 28.21
N SER A 259 2.42 22.46 27.87
CA SER A 259 2.23 21.23 28.62
C SER A 259 1.77 20.08 27.72
N ASP A 260 2.20 18.87 28.05
CA ASP A 260 1.72 17.57 27.55
C ASP A 260 0.55 17.02 28.41
N ASN A 261 0.13 17.76 29.43
CA ASN A 261 -0.89 17.34 30.38
C ASN A 261 -1.94 18.43 30.54
N GLU A 262 -3.11 18.17 29.98
CA GLU A 262 -4.24 19.11 29.97
C GLU A 262 -4.71 19.53 31.36
N ASN A 263 -4.56 18.65 32.37
CA ASN A 263 -4.93 18.96 33.76
C ASN A 263 -3.87 19.81 34.48
N ARG A 264 -2.74 20.07 33.82
CA ARG A 264 -1.63 20.89 34.30
C ARG A 264 -1.14 21.78 33.15
N PRO A 265 -1.91 22.79 32.71
CA PRO A 265 -1.62 23.55 31.50
C PRO A 265 -0.28 24.31 31.55
N ILE A 266 0.26 24.54 32.74
CA ILE A 266 1.55 25.21 32.97
C ILE A 266 2.58 24.18 33.46
N LYS A 267 3.24 23.46 32.54
CA LYS A 267 4.37 22.57 32.87
C LYS A 267 5.72 23.18 32.56
N TRP A 268 5.84 23.91 31.45
CA TRP A 268 7.06 24.55 31.01
C TRP A 268 6.75 25.96 30.52
N VAL A 269 7.41 26.97 31.09
CA VAL A 269 7.24 28.39 30.74
C VAL A 269 8.33 28.77 29.75
N PHE A 270 8.01 29.62 28.77
CA PHE A 270 9.00 30.09 27.80
C PHE A 270 10.07 30.99 28.46
N PRO A 271 11.30 31.04 27.92
CA PRO A 271 12.33 31.96 28.39
C PRO A 271 11.90 33.44 28.30
N GLU A 272 12.39 34.28 29.22
CA GLU A 272 12.03 35.71 29.33
C GLU A 272 12.31 36.54 28.05
N ASP A 273 13.27 36.12 27.24
CA ASP A 273 13.65 36.78 25.98
C ASP A 273 13.08 36.10 24.72
N ALA A 274 12.18 35.13 24.87
CA ALA A 274 11.59 34.42 23.74
C ALA A 274 10.59 35.31 22.99
N VAL A 275 10.83 35.52 21.68
CA VAL A 275 9.96 36.31 20.81
C VAL A 275 9.74 35.56 19.50
N ILE A 276 8.50 35.59 19.00
CA ILE A 276 8.15 35.12 17.64
C ILE A 276 7.82 36.33 16.75
N ASP A 277 8.57 36.48 15.67
CA ASP A 277 8.37 37.56 14.69
C ASP A 277 6.99 37.50 14.02
N PRO A 278 6.51 38.60 13.41
CA PRO A 278 5.29 38.60 12.59
C PRO A 278 5.30 37.48 11.55
N TYR A 279 4.24 36.68 11.48
CA TYR A 279 4.15 35.51 10.58
C TYR A 279 5.27 34.47 10.77
N GLY A 280 6.01 34.57 11.87
CA GLY A 280 7.15 33.72 12.21
C GLY A 280 6.75 32.39 12.84
N ARG A 281 7.77 31.56 13.06
CA ARG A 281 7.68 30.25 13.72
C ARG A 281 8.66 30.19 14.89
N TYR A 282 8.31 29.44 15.92
CA TYR A 282 9.17 29.23 17.08
C TYR A 282 9.23 27.75 17.43
N LEU A 283 10.43 27.17 17.37
CA LEU A 283 10.67 25.75 17.67
C LEU A 283 11.05 25.55 19.13
N VAL A 284 10.61 24.45 19.71
CA VAL A 284 10.96 23.99 21.06
C VAL A 284 11.22 22.48 21.01
N PHE A 285 12.33 22.01 21.55
CA PHE A 285 12.57 20.58 21.74
C PHE A 285 11.79 20.06 22.97
N ALA A 286 10.88 19.12 22.77
CA ALA A 286 10.22 18.39 23.83
C ALA A 286 11.05 17.17 24.23
N SER A 287 12.17 17.41 24.90
CA SER A 287 13.19 16.35 25.18
C SER A 287 13.26 15.90 26.63
N GLY A 288 12.57 16.58 27.55
CA GLY A 288 12.71 16.38 28.99
C GLY A 288 13.97 17.01 29.61
N LYS A 289 14.88 17.61 28.81
CA LYS A 289 16.16 18.15 29.29
C LYS A 289 16.04 19.45 30.10
N ASN A 290 14.93 20.18 29.96
CA ASN A 290 14.63 21.46 30.64
C ASN A 290 15.75 22.50 30.55
N ARG A 291 16.06 22.98 29.34
CA ARG A 291 17.17 23.92 29.07
C ARG A 291 16.65 25.23 28.48
N GLU A 292 16.86 26.32 29.21
CA GLU A 292 16.67 27.71 28.78
C GLU A 292 17.93 28.14 28.00
N ASN A 293 18.10 27.64 26.78
CA ASN A 293 19.34 27.87 26.03
C ASN A 293 19.25 29.18 25.24
N ALA A 294 19.69 30.31 25.82
CA ALA A 294 19.62 31.68 25.27
C ALA A 294 20.34 31.92 23.90
N ARG A 295 20.84 30.88 23.22
CA ARG A 295 21.48 30.97 21.90
C ARG A 295 21.08 29.87 20.90
N ASN A 296 20.18 28.95 21.27
CA ASN A 296 19.73 27.80 20.47
C ASN A 296 18.23 27.51 20.74
N ILE A 297 17.69 26.44 20.15
CA ILE A 297 16.31 25.97 20.40
C ILE A 297 16.17 25.53 21.87
N PRO A 298 15.18 26.02 22.63
CA PRO A 298 14.99 25.65 24.04
C PRO A 298 14.42 24.23 24.21
N HIS A 299 14.62 23.65 25.40
CA HIS A 299 14.14 22.30 25.72
C HIS A 299 13.12 22.33 26.85
N THR A 300 11.96 21.69 26.67
CA THR A 300 10.97 21.52 27.74
C THR A 300 11.43 20.50 28.80
N ASN A 301 10.74 20.49 29.93
CA ASN A 301 10.91 19.48 31.00
C ASN A 301 10.10 18.19 30.77
N PHE A 302 9.53 18.00 29.58
CA PHE A 302 8.77 16.82 29.21
C PHE A 302 9.12 16.34 27.79
N SER A 303 8.68 15.14 27.42
CA SER A 303 8.81 14.57 26.08
C SER A 303 7.45 14.16 25.55
N LEU A 304 7.35 13.82 24.26
CA LEU A 304 6.07 13.51 23.63
C LEU A 304 5.87 12.00 23.45
N ALA A 305 4.64 11.52 23.65
CA ALA A 305 4.29 10.13 23.39
C ALA A 305 3.83 9.90 21.93
N ALA A 306 4.56 9.09 21.17
CA ALA A 306 4.21 8.78 19.78
C ALA A 306 2.83 8.10 19.63
N GLU A 307 2.34 7.41 20.66
CA GLU A 307 1.03 6.74 20.67
C GLU A 307 -0.16 7.70 20.66
N GLY A 308 0.08 9.00 20.86
CA GLY A 308 -0.92 10.06 20.88
C GLY A 308 -1.01 10.73 22.25
N GLU A 309 -1.04 12.06 22.26
CA GLU A 309 -1.09 12.89 23.47
C GLU A 309 -1.77 14.23 23.18
N THR A 310 -2.09 14.98 24.23
CA THR A 310 -2.62 16.35 24.13
C THR A 310 -1.56 17.35 24.55
N ILE A 311 -1.24 18.30 23.66
CA ILE A 311 -0.38 19.43 23.97
C ILE A 311 -1.26 20.68 24.11
N THR A 312 -1.03 21.43 25.18
CA THR A 312 -1.71 22.70 25.46
C THR A 312 -0.72 23.85 25.42
N LEU A 313 -1.15 24.94 24.80
CA LEU A 313 -0.55 26.26 24.91
C LEU A 313 -1.46 27.10 25.80
N SER A 314 -0.93 27.63 26.90
CA SER A 314 -1.68 28.47 27.83
C SER A 314 -0.91 29.73 28.19
N THR A 315 -1.59 30.71 28.80
CA THR A 315 -0.90 31.75 29.56
C THR A 315 -0.27 31.13 30.81
N ILE A 316 0.67 31.84 31.43
CA ILE A 316 1.19 31.49 32.76
C ILE A 316 0.13 31.64 33.87
N GLN A 317 -1.07 32.16 33.57
CA GLN A 317 -2.24 32.17 34.46
C GLN A 317 -3.15 30.94 34.23
N GLY A 318 -2.79 30.05 33.30
CA GLY A 318 -3.49 28.79 33.07
C GLY A 318 -4.67 28.89 32.09
N GLN A 319 -4.86 30.06 31.46
CA GLN A 319 -5.87 30.22 30.42
C GLN A 319 -5.40 29.54 29.13
N LEU A 320 -6.21 28.63 28.61
CA LEU A 320 -5.88 27.87 27.40
C LEU A 320 -6.02 28.76 26.14
N LEU A 321 -4.96 28.82 25.33
CA LEU A 321 -4.94 29.53 24.04
C LEU A 321 -5.19 28.58 22.87
N ASP A 322 -4.45 27.48 22.82
CA ASP A 322 -4.57 26.48 21.77
C ASP A 322 -4.32 25.08 22.35
N ARG A 323 -4.85 24.10 21.64
CA ARG A 323 -4.74 22.70 21.99
C ARG A 323 -4.64 21.86 20.74
N VAL A 324 -3.74 20.89 20.77
CA VAL A 324 -3.71 19.81 19.80
C VAL A 324 -3.73 18.47 20.50
N THR A 325 -4.62 17.59 20.06
CA THR A 325 -4.56 16.16 20.37
C THR A 325 -4.21 15.44 19.09
N TYR A 326 -3.09 14.75 19.06
CA TYR A 326 -2.62 14.03 17.87
C TYR A 326 -2.84 12.52 18.02
N PRO A 327 -3.11 11.80 16.91
CA PRO A 327 -3.32 10.36 16.95
C PRO A 327 -1.99 9.61 17.16
N ASN A 328 -2.03 8.28 17.15
CA ASN A 328 -0.80 7.49 17.07
C ASN A 328 0.00 7.87 15.80
N MET A 329 1.20 8.39 16.00
CA MET A 329 2.05 8.94 14.95
C MET A 329 3.06 7.90 14.46
N PRO A 330 3.14 7.64 13.15
CA PRO A 330 4.26 6.91 12.60
C PRO A 330 5.57 7.65 12.88
N VAL A 331 6.66 6.90 13.04
CA VAL A 331 7.99 7.51 13.26
C VAL A 331 8.36 8.47 12.12
N ASP A 332 9.05 9.55 12.46
CA ASP A 332 9.53 10.58 11.53
C ASP A 332 8.41 11.28 10.74
N HIS A 333 7.18 11.22 11.24
CA HIS A 333 6.05 12.01 10.77
C HIS A 333 5.75 13.12 11.77
N SER A 334 5.18 14.20 11.28
CA SER A 334 4.67 15.28 12.10
C SER A 334 3.16 15.38 11.96
N TYR A 335 2.53 15.93 12.99
CA TYR A 335 1.14 16.36 12.93
C TYR A 335 1.15 17.87 12.88
N GLY A 336 0.62 18.47 11.81
CA GLY A 336 0.71 19.90 11.58
C GLY A 336 -0.54 20.48 10.95
N ARG A 337 -0.70 21.80 11.03
CA ARG A 337 -1.76 22.54 10.34
C ARG A 337 -1.40 22.76 8.88
N ASP A 338 -2.32 22.50 7.97
CA ASP A 338 -2.20 22.86 6.56
C ASP A 338 -2.18 24.39 6.41
N GLU A 339 -1.28 24.90 5.56
CA GLU A 339 -1.02 26.34 5.45
C GLU A 339 -2.17 27.12 4.81
N GLU A 340 -3.01 26.47 3.99
CA GLU A 340 -4.14 27.12 3.29
C GLU A 340 -5.42 27.05 4.13
N THR A 341 -5.68 25.92 4.76
CA THR A 341 -6.96 25.63 5.44
C THR A 341 -6.89 25.74 6.96
N GLY A 342 -5.70 25.57 7.56
CA GLY A 342 -5.51 25.49 9.02
C GLY A 342 -5.94 24.15 9.64
N GLU A 343 -6.39 23.18 8.83
CA GLU A 343 -6.79 21.84 9.28
C GLU A 343 -5.57 20.99 9.66
N TRP A 344 -5.73 20.11 10.63
CA TRP A 344 -4.64 19.24 11.09
C TRP A 344 -4.47 17.99 10.21
N HIS A 345 -3.25 17.72 9.77
CA HIS A 345 -2.89 16.55 8.98
C HIS A 345 -1.63 15.87 9.50
N VAL A 346 -1.52 14.56 9.22
CA VAL A 346 -0.26 13.82 9.38
C VAL A 346 0.59 14.06 8.14
N PHE A 347 1.75 14.66 8.31
CA PHE A 347 2.73 14.89 7.26
C PHE A 347 3.85 13.84 7.32
N GLN A 348 4.16 13.25 6.15
CA GLN A 348 5.25 12.27 6.03
C GLN A 348 6.65 12.91 6.06
N VAL A 349 6.72 14.21 5.81
CA VAL A 349 7.96 15.00 5.82
C VAL A 349 7.78 16.10 6.86
N PRO A 350 8.44 15.99 8.04
CA PRO A 350 8.41 17.04 9.05
C PRO A 350 9.10 18.31 8.54
N THR A 351 8.57 19.47 8.92
CA THR A 351 8.99 20.78 8.40
C THR A 351 9.43 21.78 9.47
N PRO A 352 10.36 21.41 10.37
CA PRO A 352 10.72 22.27 11.50
C PRO A 352 11.25 23.63 11.02
N GLY A 353 10.60 24.71 11.45
CA GLY A 353 10.96 26.09 11.20
C GLY A 353 10.46 26.66 9.87
N VAL A 354 9.74 25.89 9.06
CA VAL A 354 9.25 26.28 7.73
C VAL A 354 7.79 25.87 7.52
N SER A 355 7.22 26.18 6.35
CA SER A 355 5.79 25.99 6.10
C SER A 355 5.37 24.53 5.95
N ASN A 356 4.18 24.17 6.42
CA ASN A 356 3.62 22.81 6.30
C ASN A 356 3.01 22.54 4.92
N ASP A 357 3.75 22.89 3.88
CA ASP A 357 3.33 22.80 2.48
C ASP A 357 4.46 22.27 1.59
N LYS A 358 4.21 22.28 0.28
CA LYS A 358 5.20 21.82 -0.70
C LYS A 358 6.51 22.62 -0.63
N VAL A 359 6.44 23.91 -0.30
CA VAL A 359 7.63 24.76 -0.18
C VAL A 359 8.46 24.32 1.03
N GLY A 360 7.84 24.07 2.18
CA GLY A 360 8.58 23.57 3.34
C GLY A 360 9.09 22.16 3.17
N PHE A 361 8.38 21.26 2.47
CA PHE A 361 8.91 19.93 2.15
C PHE A 361 10.20 20.02 1.33
N HIS A 362 10.30 20.97 0.39
CA HIS A 362 11.54 21.21 -0.35
C HIS A 362 12.65 21.77 0.56
N LYS A 363 12.31 22.63 1.52
CA LYS A 363 13.28 23.14 2.50
C LYS A 363 13.76 22.07 3.47
N ALA A 364 12.91 21.14 3.89
CA ALA A 364 13.29 19.99 4.70
C ALA A 364 14.35 19.12 3.99
N ASP A 365 14.19 18.87 2.67
CA ASP A 365 15.21 18.20 1.85
C ASP A 365 16.52 19.00 1.78
N GLU A 366 16.43 20.32 1.58
CA GLU A 366 17.61 21.20 1.58
C GLU A 366 18.37 21.14 2.91
N TYR A 367 17.66 21.21 4.04
CA TYR A 367 18.27 21.10 5.37
C TYR A 367 18.95 19.75 5.59
N MET A 368 18.28 18.65 5.22
CA MET A 368 18.86 17.30 5.30
C MET A 368 20.17 17.20 4.52
N ARG A 369 20.23 17.80 3.32
CA ARG A 369 21.46 17.83 2.53
C ARG A 369 22.53 18.72 3.14
N ALA A 370 22.15 19.89 3.66
CA ALA A 370 23.08 20.84 4.27
C ALA A 370 23.80 20.26 5.49
N ILE A 371 23.12 19.40 6.28
CA ILE A 371 23.70 18.77 7.47
C ILE A 371 24.44 17.45 7.17
N ASN A 372 24.45 16.98 5.93
CA ASN A 372 25.17 15.76 5.53
C ASN A 372 26.63 16.09 5.17
N PRO A 373 27.61 15.79 6.04
CA PRO A 373 29.00 16.19 5.83
C PRO A 373 29.68 15.45 4.67
N TYR A 374 29.13 14.31 4.25
CA TYR A 374 29.71 13.47 3.19
C TYR A 374 29.28 13.91 1.79
N LYS A 375 28.24 14.74 1.67
CA LYS A 375 27.68 15.21 0.39
C LYS A 375 27.33 14.07 -0.59
N ILE A 376 26.89 12.92 -0.05
CA ILE A 376 26.39 11.78 -0.82
C ILE A 376 24.89 11.69 -0.62
N TYR A 377 24.15 11.65 -1.72
CA TYR A 377 22.68 11.72 -1.71
C TYR A 377 22.07 10.66 -2.63
N ILE A 378 20.83 10.26 -2.36
CA ILE A 378 19.99 9.45 -3.23
C ILE A 378 19.56 10.29 -4.44
N SER A 379 20.06 10.02 -5.64
CA SER A 379 19.73 10.81 -6.83
C SER A 379 18.40 10.41 -7.46
N GLU A 380 18.13 9.11 -7.56
CA GLU A 380 17.04 8.58 -8.37
C GLU A 380 16.59 7.20 -7.86
N VAL A 381 15.28 6.94 -7.88
CA VAL A 381 14.66 5.68 -7.44
C VAL A 381 13.70 5.17 -8.51
N MET A 382 13.78 3.88 -8.82
CA MET A 382 12.85 3.17 -9.69
C MET A 382 12.31 1.94 -8.98
N SER A 383 10.98 1.88 -8.79
CA SER A 383 10.28 0.82 -8.04
C SER A 383 9.51 -0.18 -8.91
N SER A 384 9.52 0.00 -10.24
CA SER A 384 8.98 -0.98 -11.18
C SER A 384 9.61 -0.79 -12.55
N ASN A 385 10.34 -1.80 -13.01
CA ASN A 385 11.15 -1.73 -14.22
C ASN A 385 10.93 -2.93 -15.16
N ASP A 386 10.41 -2.67 -16.36
CA ASP A 386 10.22 -3.68 -17.40
C ASP A 386 11.22 -3.50 -18.56
N ASN A 387 11.76 -2.29 -18.78
CA ASN A 387 12.50 -1.97 -20.02
C ASN A 387 13.85 -1.25 -19.86
N ILE A 388 14.20 -0.77 -18.67
CA ILE A 388 15.38 0.09 -18.47
C ILE A 388 16.50 -0.70 -17.81
N ALA A 389 17.53 -1.06 -18.56
CA ALA A 389 18.65 -1.81 -17.98
C ALA A 389 19.44 -0.91 -17.01
N PRO A 390 19.46 -1.19 -15.69
CA PRO A 390 20.18 -0.34 -14.74
C PRO A 390 21.70 -0.43 -14.93
N THR A 391 22.16 -1.54 -15.50
CA THR A 391 23.54 -1.80 -15.91
C THR A 391 23.53 -2.51 -17.26
N ALA A 392 24.53 -2.24 -18.11
CA ALA A 392 24.62 -2.81 -19.45
C ALA A 392 24.64 -4.36 -19.41
N GLY A 393 23.65 -5.00 -20.03
CA GLY A 393 23.51 -6.46 -20.04
C GLY A 393 22.98 -7.08 -18.73
N GLY A 394 22.66 -6.25 -17.73
CA GLY A 394 22.08 -6.68 -16.46
C GLY A 394 20.56 -6.96 -16.53
N PRO A 395 19.98 -7.59 -15.49
CA PRO A 395 18.54 -7.82 -15.39
C PRO A 395 17.76 -6.52 -15.20
N MET A 396 16.52 -6.48 -15.69
CA MET A 396 15.55 -5.41 -15.37
C MET A 396 15.10 -5.59 -13.92
N THR A 397 15.62 -4.77 -13.02
CA THR A 397 15.26 -4.76 -11.60
C THR A 397 14.83 -3.36 -11.19
N ASP A 398 14.12 -3.27 -10.08
CA ASP A 398 14.03 -2.03 -9.32
C ASP A 398 15.45 -1.61 -8.92
N TRP A 399 15.68 -0.32 -8.75
CA TRP A 399 16.99 0.21 -8.41
C TRP A 399 16.89 1.55 -7.70
N VAL A 400 17.96 1.88 -6.99
CA VAL A 400 18.20 3.21 -6.42
C VAL A 400 19.60 3.63 -6.77
N GLU A 401 19.77 4.90 -7.05
CA GLU A 401 21.06 5.50 -7.34
C GLU A 401 21.43 6.50 -6.26
N ILE A 402 22.73 6.53 -5.95
CA ILE A 402 23.34 7.56 -5.12
C ILE A 402 24.38 8.34 -5.94
N VAL A 403 24.54 9.62 -5.63
CA VAL A 403 25.52 10.52 -6.25
C VAL A 403 26.41 11.15 -5.19
N SER A 404 27.70 11.33 -5.52
CA SER A 404 28.66 12.04 -4.66
C SER A 404 28.95 13.45 -5.19
N TYR A 405 28.71 14.46 -4.35
CA TYR A 405 29.20 15.83 -4.54
C TYR A 405 30.40 16.16 -3.63
N ALA A 406 31.05 15.13 -3.08
CA ALA A 406 32.29 15.30 -2.35
C ALA A 406 33.45 15.61 -3.32
N ASP A 407 34.42 16.39 -2.85
CA ASP A 407 35.63 16.73 -3.63
C ASP A 407 36.69 15.61 -3.58
N THR A 408 36.45 14.57 -2.79
CA THR A 408 37.35 13.42 -2.60
C THR A 408 36.58 12.11 -2.60
N VAL A 409 37.27 11.01 -2.94
CA VAL A 409 36.71 9.66 -2.88
C VAL A 409 36.25 9.34 -1.45
N GLN A 410 35.03 8.84 -1.30
CA GLN A 410 34.48 8.42 -0.02
C GLN A 410 34.43 6.90 0.09
N ASP A 411 34.87 6.35 1.22
CA ASP A 411 34.64 4.95 1.58
C ASP A 411 33.25 4.83 2.21
N ILE A 412 32.38 4.04 1.59
CA ILE A 412 31.01 3.79 2.05
C ILE A 412 30.83 2.35 2.50
N SER A 413 31.91 1.63 2.79
CA SER A 413 31.87 0.27 3.34
C SER A 413 31.03 0.23 4.62
N GLY A 414 30.08 -0.71 4.68
CA GLY A 414 29.20 -0.89 5.83
C GLY A 414 28.10 0.16 6.00
N TRP A 415 28.02 1.18 5.14
CA TRP A 415 26.88 2.10 5.10
C TRP A 415 25.58 1.34 4.82
N GLY A 416 24.45 1.90 5.24
CA GLY A 416 23.13 1.29 5.09
C GLY A 416 22.30 1.86 3.94
N LEU A 417 21.54 0.99 3.30
CA LEU A 417 20.44 1.32 2.39
C LEU A 417 19.19 0.57 2.85
N SER A 418 18.05 1.26 2.93
CA SER A 418 16.80 0.66 3.40
C SER A 418 15.56 1.37 2.85
N ASP A 419 14.47 0.63 2.73
CA ASP A 419 13.08 1.06 2.54
C ASP A 419 12.35 1.31 3.88
N SER A 420 13.10 1.49 4.97
CA SER A 420 12.60 1.61 6.34
C SER A 420 13.50 2.50 7.20
N LEU A 421 12.89 3.53 7.82
CA LEU A 421 13.54 4.45 8.76
C LEU A 421 13.87 3.81 10.11
N THR A 422 13.11 2.79 10.54
CA THR A 422 13.37 2.06 11.80
C THR A 422 14.47 1.01 11.65
N TRP A 423 14.84 0.66 10.41
CA TRP A 423 15.94 -0.26 10.11
C TRP A 423 16.80 0.30 8.96
N PRO A 424 17.51 1.42 9.19
CA PRO A 424 18.18 2.17 8.11
C PRO A 424 19.38 1.45 7.49
N ARG A 425 19.82 0.33 8.09
CA ARG A 425 20.91 -0.54 7.61
C ARG A 425 20.42 -1.93 7.21
N ARG A 426 19.22 -2.03 6.64
CA ARG A 426 18.60 -3.28 6.15
C ARG A 426 19.52 -4.04 5.19
N TRP A 427 20.04 -3.34 4.19
CA TRP A 427 21.17 -3.82 3.39
C TRP A 427 22.37 -2.93 3.65
N GLN A 428 23.56 -3.52 3.64
CA GLN A 428 24.80 -2.80 3.89
C GLN A 428 25.71 -2.88 2.67
N PHE A 429 26.35 -1.77 2.33
CA PHE A 429 27.36 -1.74 1.28
C PHE A 429 28.52 -2.69 1.64
N PRO A 430 28.92 -3.60 0.74
CA PRO A 430 30.01 -4.54 1.00
C PRO A 430 31.33 -3.84 1.34
N LEU A 431 32.20 -4.54 2.05
CA LEU A 431 33.54 -4.03 2.35
C LEU A 431 34.31 -3.73 1.04
N GLY A 432 35.02 -2.60 1.03
CA GLY A 432 35.76 -2.10 -0.13
C GLY A 432 34.93 -1.29 -1.12
N THR A 433 33.71 -0.89 -0.75
CA THR A 433 32.88 -0.05 -1.62
C THR A 433 33.24 1.42 -1.44
N SER A 434 33.66 2.08 -2.53
CA SER A 434 33.93 3.52 -2.56
C SER A 434 33.08 4.23 -3.61
N ILE A 435 32.86 5.53 -3.43
CA ILE A 435 32.23 6.40 -4.42
C ILE A 435 33.15 7.59 -4.75
N TRP A 436 33.39 7.82 -6.04
CA TRP A 436 34.25 8.88 -6.55
C TRP A 436 33.50 10.22 -6.67
N PRO A 437 34.20 11.38 -6.66
CA PRO A 437 33.57 12.68 -6.95
C PRO A 437 32.78 12.65 -8.26
N GLY A 438 31.50 13.04 -8.20
CA GLY A 438 30.59 13.07 -9.35
C GLY A 438 30.11 11.68 -9.84
N GLU A 439 30.48 10.59 -9.16
CA GLU A 439 30.03 9.25 -9.54
C GLU A 439 28.55 9.05 -9.19
N HIS A 440 27.80 8.52 -10.16
CA HIS A 440 26.45 8.01 -10.01
C HIS A 440 26.49 6.49 -9.86
N LYS A 441 26.24 5.99 -8.66
CA LYS A 441 26.36 4.58 -8.32
C LYS A 441 24.98 3.94 -8.18
N VAL A 442 24.70 2.96 -9.04
CA VAL A 442 23.42 2.23 -9.09
C VAL A 442 23.46 1.00 -8.17
N ILE A 443 22.41 0.83 -7.37
CA ILE A 443 22.19 -0.34 -6.51
C ILE A 443 20.93 -1.06 -6.99
N HIS A 444 21.08 -2.34 -7.34
CA HIS A 444 19.97 -3.18 -7.76
C HIS A 444 19.13 -3.62 -6.57
N LEU A 445 17.83 -3.37 -6.62
CA LEU A 445 16.85 -3.77 -5.60
C LEU A 445 16.14 -5.07 -6.03
N SER A 446 16.94 -6.13 -6.09
CA SER A 446 16.59 -7.36 -6.82
C SER A 446 15.79 -8.41 -6.03
N LYS A 447 15.54 -8.19 -4.73
CA LYS A 447 15.02 -9.23 -3.81
C LYS A 447 15.86 -10.52 -3.80
N SER A 448 17.13 -10.44 -4.20
CA SER A 448 17.99 -11.62 -4.33
C SER A 448 18.13 -12.34 -2.99
N LYS A 449 17.98 -13.67 -3.00
CA LYS A 449 18.29 -14.55 -1.86
C LYS A 449 19.79 -14.58 -1.55
N THR A 450 20.62 -14.24 -2.54
CA THR A 450 22.07 -14.05 -2.41
C THR A 450 22.40 -12.59 -2.76
N PRO A 451 22.19 -11.65 -1.82
CA PRO A 451 22.57 -10.25 -2.05
C PRO A 451 24.04 -10.15 -2.39
N GLY A 452 24.40 -9.11 -3.11
CA GLY A 452 25.76 -8.88 -3.55
C GLY A 452 26.71 -8.74 -2.36
N SER A 453 27.82 -9.47 -2.39
CA SER A 453 28.76 -9.59 -1.26
C SER A 453 30.08 -8.84 -1.48
N ASN A 454 30.23 -8.14 -2.61
CA ASN A 454 31.43 -7.38 -2.94
C ASN A 454 31.06 -6.11 -3.73
N ALA A 455 32.01 -5.16 -3.80
CA ALA A 455 31.81 -3.85 -4.43
C ALA A 455 31.51 -3.90 -5.94
N ALA A 456 31.74 -5.03 -6.63
CA ALA A 456 31.42 -5.19 -8.04
C ALA A 456 29.96 -5.64 -8.30
N ALA A 457 29.24 -6.05 -7.26
CA ALA A 457 27.87 -6.53 -7.35
C ALA A 457 27.04 -5.88 -6.23
N LEU A 458 26.37 -4.76 -6.51
CA LEU A 458 25.54 -4.05 -5.53
C LEU A 458 24.08 -4.48 -5.69
N HIS A 459 23.72 -5.60 -5.05
CA HIS A 459 22.37 -6.16 -5.08
C HIS A 459 21.78 -6.22 -3.67
N ALA A 460 20.83 -5.35 -3.38
CA ALA A 460 20.03 -5.40 -2.17
C ALA A 460 19.01 -6.56 -2.22
N ASN A 461 18.68 -7.08 -1.03
CA ASN A 461 17.74 -8.18 -0.83
C ASN A 461 16.28 -7.72 -0.66
N PHE A 462 15.96 -6.47 -0.99
CA PHE A 462 14.61 -5.91 -0.95
C PHE A 462 14.31 -5.14 -2.23
N ALA A 463 13.07 -4.66 -2.37
CA ALA A 463 12.66 -3.76 -3.44
C ALA A 463 11.64 -2.75 -2.96
N VAL A 464 11.56 -1.61 -3.66
CA VAL A 464 10.63 -0.52 -3.36
C VAL A 464 9.24 -0.87 -3.90
N LYS A 465 8.20 -0.55 -3.15
CA LYS A 465 6.81 -0.69 -3.56
C LYS A 465 6.46 0.38 -4.58
N ARG A 466 5.84 -0.07 -5.67
CA ARG A 466 5.23 0.80 -6.66
C ARG A 466 4.14 1.73 -6.10
N ALA A 467 3.37 1.25 -5.12
CA ALA A 467 2.23 1.98 -4.54
C ALA A 467 2.64 3.27 -3.80
N GLY A 468 3.95 3.47 -3.54
CA GLY A 468 4.48 4.63 -2.83
C GLY A 468 4.37 4.54 -1.31
N SER A 469 4.57 5.68 -0.66
CA SER A 469 4.65 5.88 0.81
C SER A 469 5.81 5.17 1.49
N GLU A 470 6.73 4.58 0.75
CA GLU A 470 7.99 4.07 1.31
C GLU A 470 9.05 5.16 1.33
N VAL A 471 9.89 5.10 2.36
CA VAL A 471 11.03 6.01 2.51
C VAL A 471 12.28 5.24 2.18
N MET A 472 12.93 5.62 1.08
CA MET A 472 14.29 5.16 0.81
C MET A 472 15.27 5.99 1.61
N THR A 473 16.18 5.31 2.30
CA THR A 473 17.12 5.90 3.25
C THR A 473 18.55 5.48 2.94
N LEU A 474 19.46 6.42 3.11
CA LEU A 474 20.90 6.19 3.11
C LEU A 474 21.43 6.52 4.49
N SER A 475 22.18 5.61 5.12
CA SER A 475 22.76 5.81 6.44
C SER A 475 24.24 5.49 6.47
N ASN A 476 24.98 6.12 7.39
CA ASN A 476 26.38 5.78 7.61
C ASN A 476 26.55 4.42 8.32
N SER A 477 27.78 4.02 8.59
CA SER A 477 28.14 2.78 9.28
C SER A 477 27.62 2.68 10.73
N ASP A 478 27.21 3.78 11.35
CA ASP A 478 26.66 3.80 12.71
C ASP A 478 25.12 3.76 12.70
N GLY A 479 24.49 3.88 11.53
CA GLY A 479 23.05 3.89 11.35
C GLY A 479 22.42 5.29 11.38
N ARG A 480 23.21 6.36 11.43
CA ARG A 480 22.73 7.73 11.24
C ARG A 480 22.23 7.90 9.82
N VAL A 481 20.95 8.25 9.65
CA VAL A 481 20.36 8.59 8.35
C VAL A 481 21.00 9.88 7.84
N LEU A 482 21.64 9.79 6.67
CA LEU A 482 22.33 10.88 5.98
C LEU A 482 21.45 11.51 4.89
N ASP A 483 20.57 10.73 4.29
CA ASP A 483 19.65 11.18 3.27
C ASP A 483 18.40 10.29 3.22
N ARG A 484 17.28 10.87 2.76
CA ARG A 484 16.03 10.15 2.55
C ARG A 484 15.24 10.71 1.38
N ILE A 485 14.46 9.85 0.74
CA ILE A 485 13.45 10.23 -0.25
C ILE A 485 12.16 9.47 0.03
N VAL A 486 11.06 10.22 0.16
CA VAL A 486 9.71 9.64 0.26
C VAL A 486 9.21 9.38 -1.15
N THR A 487 8.95 8.12 -1.47
CA THR A 487 8.55 7.71 -2.82
C THR A 487 7.03 7.81 -2.99
N PRO A 488 6.53 8.50 -4.03
CA PRO A 488 5.10 8.49 -4.36
C PRO A 488 4.71 7.21 -5.13
N GLU A 489 3.50 7.12 -5.67
CA GLU A 489 3.20 6.09 -6.68
C GLU A 489 4.08 6.35 -7.91
N ILE A 490 5.09 5.52 -8.13
CA ILE A 490 5.99 5.62 -9.29
C ILE A 490 5.47 4.67 -10.38
N PRO A 491 5.02 5.14 -11.55
CA PRO A 491 4.59 4.25 -12.62
C PRO A 491 5.74 3.37 -13.14
N THR A 492 5.42 2.21 -13.71
CA THR A 492 6.45 1.34 -14.29
C THR A 492 7.20 2.05 -15.42
N ASP A 493 8.52 1.85 -15.46
CA ASP A 493 9.47 2.50 -16.37
C ASP A 493 9.58 4.03 -16.18
N ILE A 494 9.07 4.57 -15.07
CA ILE A 494 9.29 5.95 -14.61
C ILE A 494 10.14 5.88 -13.34
N SER A 495 10.99 6.86 -13.13
CA SER A 495 11.76 7.01 -11.89
C SER A 495 11.39 8.29 -11.17
N TYR A 496 11.83 8.42 -9.92
CA TYR A 496 11.58 9.57 -9.07
C TYR A 496 12.84 9.97 -8.33
N GLY A 497 13.16 11.27 -8.29
CA GLY A 497 14.45 11.72 -7.77
C GLY A 497 14.67 13.23 -7.88
N ARG A 498 15.92 13.65 -7.71
CA ARG A 498 16.30 15.07 -7.70
C ARG A 498 16.57 15.58 -9.10
N SER A 499 16.01 16.74 -9.45
CA SER A 499 16.22 17.36 -10.77
C SER A 499 17.33 18.42 -10.68
N PRO A 500 18.26 18.50 -11.65
CA PRO A 500 19.29 19.54 -11.66
C PRO A 500 18.69 20.94 -11.64
N GLY A 501 19.27 21.84 -10.84
CA GLY A 501 18.86 23.25 -10.75
C GLY A 501 17.49 23.50 -10.12
N LYS A 502 16.85 22.49 -9.53
CA LYS A 502 15.55 22.62 -8.86
C LYS A 502 15.62 22.08 -7.43
N GLU A 503 14.79 22.64 -6.56
CA GLU A 503 14.55 22.13 -5.20
C GLU A 503 13.41 21.10 -5.23
N GLY A 504 13.52 20.07 -4.38
CA GLY A 504 12.53 18.98 -4.27
C GLY A 504 12.76 17.80 -5.21
N PHE A 505 11.72 16.97 -5.32
CA PHE A 505 11.75 15.70 -6.05
C PHE A 505 10.75 15.67 -7.21
N PHE A 506 11.13 14.99 -8.28
CA PHE A 506 10.49 15.02 -9.58
C PHE A 506 10.45 13.63 -10.20
N TYR A 507 9.53 13.43 -11.12
CA TYR A 507 9.46 12.22 -11.93
C TYR A 507 10.30 12.38 -13.20
N PHE A 508 10.84 11.26 -13.71
CA PHE A 508 11.54 11.20 -14.99
C PHE A 508 10.93 10.10 -15.87
N ASP A 509 10.53 10.49 -17.08
CA ASP A 509 10.05 9.60 -18.13
C ASP A 509 11.18 9.01 -18.98
N GLU A 510 12.37 9.57 -18.86
CA GLU A 510 13.63 8.99 -19.32
C GLU A 510 14.59 8.78 -18.12
N PRO A 511 14.43 7.70 -17.34
CA PRO A 511 15.32 7.37 -16.23
C PRO A 511 16.79 7.22 -16.63
N THR A 512 17.70 7.62 -15.75
CA THR A 512 19.13 7.82 -16.05
C THR A 512 20.10 6.99 -15.20
N PRO A 513 19.93 5.66 -15.09
CA PRO A 513 20.79 4.85 -14.22
C PRO A 513 22.27 4.95 -14.65
N GLY A 514 23.12 5.35 -13.70
CA GLY A 514 24.56 5.54 -13.87
C GLY A 514 24.95 6.90 -14.46
N ALA A 515 24.01 7.83 -14.62
CA ALA A 515 24.25 9.14 -15.23
C ALA A 515 23.48 10.25 -14.50
N ALA A 516 23.81 11.50 -14.81
CA ALA A 516 23.10 12.64 -14.25
C ALA A 516 21.65 12.73 -14.77
N ASN A 517 20.72 12.97 -13.84
CA ASN A 517 19.30 13.16 -14.13
C ASN A 517 19.04 14.30 -15.13
N SER A 518 18.01 14.12 -15.96
CA SER A 518 17.47 15.16 -16.83
C SER A 518 16.56 16.13 -16.05
N VAL A 519 15.86 17.03 -16.75
CA VAL A 519 14.89 17.92 -16.09
C VAL A 519 13.59 17.16 -15.85
N GLY A 520 13.25 16.91 -14.58
CA GLY A 520 12.06 16.16 -14.22
C GLY A 520 10.75 16.99 -14.26
N PHE A 521 9.62 16.29 -14.19
CA PHE A 521 8.27 16.85 -14.13
C PHE A 521 7.61 16.64 -12.75
N PHE A 522 6.62 17.47 -12.42
CA PHE A 522 6.06 17.55 -11.06
C PHE A 522 5.15 16.38 -10.66
N GLY A 523 4.66 15.61 -11.63
CA GLY A 523 3.77 14.49 -11.42
C GLY A 523 2.61 14.46 -12.39
N TYR A 524 1.53 13.79 -11.99
CA TYR A 524 0.39 13.50 -12.84
C TYR A 524 -0.86 14.26 -12.38
N ALA A 525 -1.69 14.68 -13.34
CA ALA A 525 -3.01 15.21 -13.08
C ALA A 525 -3.89 14.14 -12.37
N PRO A 526 -4.88 14.56 -11.56
CA PRO A 526 -5.75 13.62 -10.87
C PRO A 526 -6.53 12.75 -11.86
N LYS A 527 -6.72 11.47 -11.51
CA LYS A 527 -7.50 10.53 -12.31
C LYS A 527 -8.99 10.90 -12.22
N PRO A 528 -9.73 10.97 -13.35
CA PRO A 528 -11.17 11.14 -13.32
C PRO A 528 -11.87 9.87 -12.81
N THR A 529 -13.18 9.98 -12.55
CA THR A 529 -14.05 8.87 -12.15
C THR A 529 -15.34 8.87 -12.96
N PHE A 530 -15.84 7.69 -13.30
CA PHE A 530 -17.12 7.50 -13.97
C PHE A 530 -18.26 7.39 -12.95
N SER A 531 -19.42 7.96 -13.25
CA SER A 531 -20.59 7.88 -12.37
C SER A 531 -21.26 6.50 -12.34
N GLN A 532 -20.96 5.65 -13.32
CA GLN A 532 -21.44 4.28 -13.42
C GLN A 532 -20.27 3.38 -13.85
N PRO A 533 -20.18 2.12 -13.35
CA PRO A 533 -19.15 1.18 -13.79
C PRO A 533 -19.39 0.73 -15.25
N GLY A 534 -18.37 0.15 -15.90
CA GLY A 534 -18.58 -0.62 -17.13
C GLY A 534 -19.44 -1.86 -16.85
N GLY A 535 -20.20 -2.33 -17.84
CA GLY A 535 -21.14 -3.42 -17.61
C GLY A 535 -22.10 -3.71 -18.75
N LEU A 536 -23.05 -4.61 -18.47
CA LEU A 536 -24.16 -4.96 -19.36
C LEU A 536 -25.39 -4.11 -19.00
N TYR A 537 -25.96 -3.43 -19.99
CA TYR A 537 -27.08 -2.51 -19.78
C TYR A 537 -28.23 -2.81 -20.75
N GLN A 538 -29.46 -2.81 -20.22
CA GLN A 538 -30.70 -3.03 -20.99
C GLN A 538 -31.39 -1.72 -21.39
N GLN A 539 -30.98 -0.59 -20.82
CA GLN A 539 -31.55 0.73 -21.05
C GLN A 539 -30.44 1.73 -21.31
N ASP A 540 -30.77 2.83 -22.01
CA ASP A 540 -29.84 3.93 -22.25
C ASP A 540 -29.31 4.51 -20.94
N ILE A 541 -28.03 4.87 -20.92
CA ILE A 541 -27.37 5.43 -19.74
C ILE A 541 -26.91 6.86 -19.99
N SER A 542 -26.95 7.67 -18.93
CA SER A 542 -26.32 8.99 -18.89
C SER A 542 -25.09 8.89 -17.99
N LEU A 543 -23.91 8.92 -18.62
CA LEU A 543 -22.63 8.77 -17.94
C LEU A 543 -22.05 10.15 -17.61
N SER A 544 -21.90 10.43 -16.32
CA SER A 544 -21.16 11.61 -15.87
C SER A 544 -19.72 11.27 -15.54
N ILE A 545 -18.81 12.23 -15.71
CA ILE A 545 -17.39 12.11 -15.35
C ILE A 545 -17.03 13.20 -14.34
N THR A 546 -16.40 12.83 -13.24
CA THR A 546 -15.97 13.76 -12.18
C THR A 546 -14.45 13.75 -12.05
N ILE A 547 -13.86 14.91 -11.75
CA ILE A 547 -12.43 15.09 -11.47
C ILE A 547 -12.26 16.07 -10.30
N PRO A 548 -11.23 15.91 -9.44
CA PRO A 548 -10.90 16.90 -8.43
C PRO A 548 -10.70 18.32 -8.99
N ALA A 549 -10.98 19.34 -8.15
CA ALA A 549 -10.94 20.75 -8.51
C ALA A 549 -9.62 21.15 -9.20
N GLY A 550 -9.70 21.97 -10.25
CA GLY A 550 -8.56 22.38 -11.07
C GLY A 550 -8.09 21.36 -12.12
N GLY A 551 -8.82 20.26 -12.34
CA GLY A 551 -8.58 19.32 -13.43
C GLY A 551 -9.54 19.52 -14.62
N VAL A 552 -9.07 19.24 -15.84
CA VAL A 552 -9.89 19.16 -17.05
C VAL A 552 -9.96 17.71 -17.51
N VAL A 553 -11.17 17.19 -17.73
CA VAL A 553 -11.37 15.85 -18.28
C VAL A 553 -11.45 15.92 -19.80
N ARG A 554 -10.74 15.02 -20.47
CA ARG A 554 -10.97 14.73 -21.88
C ARG A 554 -11.21 13.25 -22.12
N TYR A 555 -12.01 12.93 -23.14
CA TYR A 555 -12.44 11.56 -23.42
C TYR A 555 -12.52 11.24 -24.92
N THR A 556 -12.50 9.95 -25.22
CA THR A 556 -12.65 9.35 -26.55
C THR A 556 -13.65 8.18 -26.48
N LEU A 557 -14.29 7.88 -27.61
CA LEU A 557 -15.34 6.84 -27.72
C LEU A 557 -14.98 5.71 -28.71
N ASP A 558 -13.79 5.78 -29.31
CA ASP A 558 -13.31 4.87 -30.36
C ASP A 558 -12.20 3.91 -29.86
N GLY A 559 -11.87 3.99 -28.58
CA GLY A 559 -10.78 3.24 -27.95
C GLY A 559 -9.42 3.92 -27.99
N SER A 560 -9.24 5.07 -28.66
CA SER A 560 -7.96 5.80 -28.69
C SER A 560 -7.59 6.37 -27.31
N ILE A 561 -6.30 6.53 -27.02
CA ILE A 561 -5.87 7.19 -25.77
C ILE A 561 -6.24 8.69 -25.86
N PRO A 562 -6.97 9.26 -24.89
CA PRO A 562 -7.28 10.69 -24.90
C PRO A 562 -6.01 11.54 -24.77
N THR A 563 -5.78 12.42 -25.75
CA THR A 563 -4.73 13.44 -25.79
C THR A 563 -5.34 14.80 -26.08
N ILE A 564 -4.58 15.89 -25.93
CA ILE A 564 -5.08 17.23 -26.23
C ILE A 564 -5.51 17.41 -27.71
N ASN A 565 -5.00 16.57 -28.62
CA ASN A 565 -5.18 16.70 -30.07
C ASN A 565 -6.22 15.76 -30.68
N ASN A 566 -6.61 14.68 -29.99
CA ASN A 566 -7.50 13.63 -30.53
C ASN A 566 -8.75 13.36 -29.67
N SER A 567 -9.05 14.20 -28.67
CA SER A 567 -10.11 13.94 -27.70
C SER A 567 -11.02 15.15 -27.47
N ARG A 568 -12.22 14.87 -26.93
CA ARG A 568 -13.23 15.88 -26.59
C ARG A 568 -13.06 16.33 -25.14
N ILE A 569 -13.25 17.62 -24.86
CA ILE A 569 -13.39 18.10 -23.49
C ILE A 569 -14.75 17.64 -22.96
N TYR A 570 -14.79 17.17 -21.71
CA TYR A 570 -16.04 16.79 -21.04
C TYR A 570 -16.75 18.05 -20.51
N GLU A 571 -17.93 18.34 -21.06
CA GLU A 571 -18.74 19.52 -20.72
C GLU A 571 -20.10 19.15 -20.09
N GLY A 572 -20.48 17.88 -20.12
CA GLY A 572 -21.74 17.38 -19.58
C GLY A 572 -21.91 15.87 -19.82
N PRO A 573 -22.96 15.26 -19.25
CA PRO A 573 -23.15 13.81 -19.30
C PRO A 573 -23.14 13.25 -20.73
N ILE A 574 -22.50 12.09 -20.91
CA ILE A 574 -22.44 11.36 -22.18
C ILE A 574 -23.66 10.43 -22.24
N HIS A 575 -24.51 10.61 -23.24
CA HIS A 575 -25.64 9.70 -23.50
C HIS A 575 -25.14 8.49 -24.29
N ILE A 576 -25.25 7.29 -23.70
CA ILE A 576 -24.82 6.04 -24.33
C ILE A 576 -26.08 5.22 -24.63
N THR A 577 -26.38 5.09 -25.91
CA THR A 577 -27.54 4.35 -26.45
C THR A 577 -27.14 3.03 -27.10
N ASP A 578 -25.87 2.89 -27.46
CA ASP A 578 -25.31 1.72 -28.14
C ASP A 578 -23.98 1.32 -27.48
N THR A 579 -23.52 0.08 -27.73
CA THR A 579 -22.31 -0.43 -27.08
C THR A 579 -21.14 0.50 -27.35
N THR A 580 -20.58 1.07 -26.29
CA THR A 580 -19.58 2.14 -26.40
C THR A 580 -18.47 1.88 -25.40
N VAL A 581 -17.23 2.01 -25.87
CA VAL A 581 -16.07 2.11 -24.98
C VAL A 581 -15.81 3.58 -24.68
N VAL A 582 -15.70 3.94 -23.41
CA VAL A 582 -15.35 5.30 -22.99
C VAL A 582 -13.96 5.25 -22.37
N ARG A 583 -13.04 6.03 -22.93
CA ARG A 583 -11.73 6.26 -22.32
C ARG A 583 -11.62 7.71 -21.92
N ALA A 584 -11.22 7.99 -20.68
CA ALA A 584 -11.08 9.35 -20.17
C ALA A 584 -9.74 9.57 -19.45
N ARG A 585 -9.25 10.81 -19.48
CA ARG A 585 -7.97 11.21 -18.90
C ARG A 585 -8.08 12.62 -18.31
N GLY A 586 -7.47 12.83 -17.15
CA GLY A 586 -7.37 14.14 -16.50
C GLY A 586 -6.16 14.91 -16.98
N PHE A 587 -6.32 16.22 -17.14
CA PHE A 587 -5.30 17.18 -17.54
C PHE A 587 -5.26 18.33 -16.55
N ARG A 588 -4.06 18.83 -16.24
CA ARG A 588 -3.84 20.05 -15.46
C ARG A 588 -2.54 20.69 -15.94
N GLU A 589 -2.53 22.01 -16.03
CA GLU A 589 -1.33 22.76 -16.42
C GLU A 589 -0.15 22.44 -15.49
N GLY A 590 1.05 22.28 -16.07
CA GLY A 590 2.26 21.93 -15.33
C GLY A 590 2.41 20.45 -14.90
N LEU A 591 1.40 19.60 -15.13
CA LEU A 591 1.44 18.17 -14.82
C LEU A 591 1.33 17.29 -16.07
N GLN A 592 1.87 16.08 -16.01
CA GLN A 592 1.60 15.05 -17.00
C GLN A 592 0.14 14.61 -16.90
N PRO A 593 -0.53 14.20 -17.99
CA PRO A 593 -1.93 13.81 -17.88
C PRO A 593 -2.07 12.47 -17.14
N SER A 594 -3.19 12.29 -16.42
CA SER A 594 -3.43 11.15 -15.53
C SER A 594 -3.28 9.79 -16.25
N GLN A 595 -3.28 8.67 -15.52
CA GLN A 595 -3.56 7.39 -16.18
C GLN A 595 -4.95 7.41 -16.83
N VAL A 596 -5.12 6.66 -17.91
CA VAL A 596 -6.39 6.55 -18.63
C VAL A 596 -7.34 5.64 -17.84
N ILE A 597 -8.56 6.12 -17.55
CA ILE A 597 -9.66 5.25 -17.12
C ILE A 597 -10.38 4.74 -18.35
N THR A 598 -10.87 3.50 -18.32
CA THR A 598 -11.51 2.83 -19.45
C THR A 598 -12.65 1.98 -18.94
N SER A 599 -13.81 2.10 -19.56
CA SER A 599 -14.96 1.23 -19.30
C SER A 599 -15.73 0.98 -20.58
N THR A 600 -16.20 -0.25 -20.74
CA THR A 600 -17.08 -0.64 -21.84
C THR A 600 -18.50 -0.79 -21.33
N TYR A 601 -19.44 -0.07 -21.95
CA TYR A 601 -20.86 -0.12 -21.67
C TYR A 601 -21.52 -0.92 -22.79
N VAL A 602 -21.82 -2.19 -22.53
CA VAL A 602 -22.40 -3.11 -23.51
C VAL A 602 -23.91 -3.00 -23.45
N MET A 603 -24.53 -2.48 -24.50
CA MET A 603 -25.94 -2.08 -24.52
C MET A 603 -26.82 -3.11 -25.22
N LYS A 604 -28.08 -3.20 -24.80
CA LYS A 604 -29.17 -3.96 -25.46
C LYS A 604 -28.79 -5.44 -25.66
N THR A 605 -28.23 -6.05 -24.63
CA THR A 605 -27.69 -7.41 -24.70
C THR A 605 -28.78 -8.47 -24.54
N TYR A 606 -28.71 -9.50 -25.39
CA TYR A 606 -29.58 -10.70 -25.33
C TYR A 606 -28.75 -11.99 -25.26
N PHE A 607 -27.48 -11.85 -24.88
CA PHE A 607 -26.50 -12.92 -24.90
C PHE A 607 -26.68 -13.86 -23.72
N THR A 608 -26.43 -15.14 -23.96
CA THR A 608 -26.41 -16.21 -22.96
C THR A 608 -25.01 -16.49 -22.43
N LEU A 609 -23.97 -16.07 -23.16
CA LEU A 609 -22.57 -16.26 -22.78
C LEU A 609 -21.98 -15.05 -22.02
N PRO A 610 -20.96 -15.26 -21.17
CA PRO A 610 -20.17 -14.16 -20.62
C PRO A 610 -19.55 -13.30 -21.73
N VAL A 611 -19.36 -12.01 -21.44
CA VAL A 611 -18.83 -11.03 -22.38
C VAL A 611 -17.41 -10.64 -21.96
N VAL A 612 -16.46 -10.67 -22.89
CA VAL A 612 -15.10 -10.16 -22.70
C VAL A 612 -14.88 -8.97 -23.64
N CYS A 613 -14.59 -7.80 -23.08
CA CYS A 613 -14.26 -6.60 -23.84
C CYS A 613 -12.75 -6.43 -23.88
N LEU A 614 -12.19 -6.25 -25.08
CA LEU A 614 -10.81 -5.82 -25.31
C LEU A 614 -10.80 -4.41 -25.87
N THR A 615 -10.02 -3.54 -25.25
CA THR A 615 -9.85 -2.15 -25.69
C THR A 615 -8.38 -1.83 -25.87
N THR A 616 -8.02 -1.23 -26.99
CA THR A 616 -6.68 -0.69 -27.27
C THR A 616 -6.79 0.54 -28.15
N ASP A 617 -5.70 1.30 -28.24
CA ASP A 617 -5.61 2.36 -29.23
C ASP A 617 -5.80 1.78 -30.66
N PRO A 618 -6.69 2.33 -31.50
CA PRO A 618 -6.94 1.83 -32.86
C PRO A 618 -5.68 1.66 -33.71
N ILE A 619 -4.63 2.47 -33.49
CA ILE A 619 -3.37 2.34 -34.22
C ILE A 619 -2.71 0.96 -33.97
N GLU A 620 -2.86 0.39 -32.76
CA GLU A 620 -2.31 -0.93 -32.43
C GLU A 620 -3.02 -2.08 -33.18
N LEU A 621 -4.24 -1.83 -33.67
CA LEU A 621 -5.03 -2.80 -34.44
C LEU A 621 -4.79 -2.64 -35.95
N TRP A 622 -4.87 -1.40 -36.43
CA TRP A 622 -5.12 -1.11 -37.85
C TRP A 622 -3.99 -0.42 -38.59
N ASP A 623 -2.91 -0.04 -37.90
CA ASP A 623 -1.75 0.55 -38.56
C ASP A 623 -1.24 -0.36 -39.68
N PRO A 624 -1.09 0.13 -40.92
CA PRO A 624 -0.73 -0.72 -42.05
C PRO A 624 0.67 -1.34 -41.92
N GLU A 625 1.58 -0.71 -41.18
CA GLU A 625 2.96 -1.18 -41.03
C GLU A 625 3.13 -2.15 -39.85
N GLN A 626 2.40 -1.94 -38.76
CA GLN A 626 2.63 -2.63 -37.48
C GLN A 626 1.37 -3.12 -36.75
N GLY A 627 0.18 -2.81 -37.27
CA GLY A 627 -1.10 -3.12 -36.66
C GLY A 627 -1.35 -4.62 -36.54
N MET A 628 -1.86 -5.07 -35.39
CA MET A 628 -1.99 -6.50 -35.13
C MET A 628 -3.07 -7.19 -35.97
N LEU A 629 -4.01 -6.43 -36.54
CA LEU A 629 -5.08 -6.94 -37.44
C LEU A 629 -4.91 -6.45 -38.88
N ALA A 630 -3.91 -5.60 -39.16
CA ALA A 630 -3.70 -5.02 -40.48
C ALA A 630 -3.17 -6.05 -41.49
N PHE A 631 -3.61 -5.91 -42.75
CA PHE A 631 -3.11 -6.73 -43.85
C PHE A 631 -1.80 -6.20 -44.44
N GLY A 632 -1.57 -4.90 -44.36
CA GLY A 632 -0.44 -4.22 -44.99
C GLY A 632 -0.82 -3.51 -46.29
N GLU A 633 -0.07 -2.47 -46.63
CA GLU A 633 -0.31 -1.69 -47.84
C GLU A 633 -0.12 -2.56 -49.09
N GLY A 634 -1.10 -2.50 -50.01
CA GLY A 634 -1.08 -3.29 -51.25
C GLY A 634 -1.33 -4.80 -51.08
N VAL A 635 -1.62 -5.29 -49.87
CA VAL A 635 -1.90 -6.71 -49.62
C VAL A 635 -3.40 -6.99 -49.77
N ASP A 636 -3.76 -7.77 -50.80
CA ASP A 636 -5.11 -8.28 -50.99
C ASP A 636 -5.18 -9.75 -50.58
N ILE A 637 -5.76 -10.02 -49.41
CA ILE A 637 -5.86 -11.38 -48.86
C ILE A 637 -6.79 -12.30 -49.66
N THR A 638 -7.62 -11.76 -50.56
CA THR A 638 -8.53 -12.56 -51.39
C THR A 638 -7.82 -13.26 -52.56
N LYS A 639 -6.59 -12.83 -52.89
CA LYS A 639 -5.78 -13.38 -53.99
C LYS A 639 -4.93 -14.60 -53.59
N TYR A 640 -4.82 -14.91 -52.30
CA TYR A 640 -4.07 -16.09 -51.87
C TYR A 640 -4.86 -17.35 -52.20
N GLU A 641 -4.17 -18.39 -52.65
CA GLU A 641 -4.80 -19.68 -52.97
C GLU A 641 -4.98 -20.57 -51.73
N LYS A 642 -4.11 -20.43 -50.73
CA LYS A 642 -4.14 -21.23 -49.50
C LYS A 642 -3.43 -20.54 -48.33
N ILE A 643 -3.78 -20.94 -47.11
CA ILE A 643 -3.01 -20.63 -45.91
C ILE A 643 -1.78 -21.57 -45.77
N PRO A 644 -0.68 -21.13 -45.12
CA PRO A 644 -0.49 -19.78 -44.61
C PRO A 644 -0.28 -18.75 -45.73
N PHE A 645 -0.81 -17.53 -45.55
CA PHE A 645 -0.66 -16.44 -46.51
C PHE A 645 0.79 -15.95 -46.53
N LYS A 646 1.46 -16.16 -47.67
CA LYS A 646 2.87 -15.86 -47.91
C LYS A 646 3.05 -15.23 -49.29
N ASN A 647 3.99 -14.31 -49.40
CA ASN A 647 4.36 -13.56 -50.62
C ASN A 647 3.26 -12.60 -51.16
N PRO A 648 3.12 -11.40 -50.57
CA PRO A 648 3.82 -10.91 -49.37
C PRO A 648 3.30 -11.56 -48.08
N TYR A 649 3.97 -11.35 -46.95
CA TYR A 649 3.36 -11.68 -45.67
C TYR A 649 2.42 -10.56 -45.27
N PRO A 650 1.19 -10.86 -44.80
CA PRO A 650 0.34 -9.84 -44.20
C PRO A 650 0.98 -9.23 -42.94
N THR A 651 0.75 -7.94 -42.68
CA THR A 651 1.31 -7.22 -41.52
C THR A 651 1.04 -7.95 -40.19
N TYR A 652 -0.19 -8.44 -39.98
CA TYR A 652 -0.54 -9.20 -38.77
C TYR A 652 0.30 -10.48 -38.57
N ALA A 653 0.78 -11.12 -39.65
CA ALA A 653 1.57 -12.34 -39.56
C ALA A 653 3.00 -12.05 -39.05
N ILE A 654 3.49 -10.84 -39.31
CA ILE A 654 4.82 -10.35 -38.90
C ILE A 654 4.75 -9.74 -37.50
N HIS A 655 3.80 -8.83 -37.27
CA HIS A 655 3.76 -7.98 -36.08
C HIS A 655 2.68 -8.38 -35.06
N GLY A 656 1.65 -9.11 -35.47
CA GLY A 656 0.46 -9.34 -34.66
C GLY A 656 0.68 -10.16 -33.39
N LYS A 657 1.77 -10.94 -33.30
CA LYS A 657 2.11 -11.71 -32.08
C LYS A 657 2.80 -10.87 -30.98
N LYS A 658 3.15 -9.61 -31.27
CA LYS A 658 3.76 -8.68 -30.31
C LYS A 658 2.70 -8.14 -29.36
N HIS A 659 2.93 -8.27 -28.05
CA HIS A 659 2.05 -7.72 -27.01
C HIS A 659 1.91 -6.20 -27.14
N ARG A 660 0.67 -5.72 -27.17
CA ARG A 660 0.33 -4.29 -27.17
C ARG A 660 -0.39 -3.91 -25.87
N PRO A 661 -0.19 -2.69 -25.35
CA PRO A 661 -0.97 -2.19 -24.22
C PRO A 661 -2.46 -2.17 -24.52
N GLY A 662 -3.30 -2.47 -23.54
CA GLY A 662 -4.75 -2.42 -23.69
C GLY A 662 -5.47 -2.52 -22.35
N TYR A 663 -6.77 -2.73 -22.43
CA TYR A 663 -7.67 -2.90 -21.29
C TYR A 663 -8.56 -4.09 -21.55
N ALA A 664 -8.83 -4.88 -20.53
CA ALA A 664 -9.73 -6.03 -20.61
C ALA A 664 -10.73 -6.02 -19.47
N GLU A 665 -11.98 -6.28 -19.82
CA GLU A 665 -13.11 -6.40 -18.92
C GLU A 665 -13.83 -7.71 -19.21
N MET A 666 -14.38 -8.34 -18.18
CA MET A 666 -15.28 -9.49 -18.33
C MET A 666 -16.53 -9.30 -17.50
N PHE A 667 -17.68 -9.62 -18.10
CA PHE A 667 -19.00 -9.48 -17.50
C PHE A 667 -19.77 -10.80 -17.63
N ARG A 668 -20.59 -11.12 -16.64
CA ARG A 668 -21.51 -12.25 -16.65
C ARG A 668 -22.94 -11.72 -16.59
N GLN A 669 -23.88 -12.51 -17.11
CA GLN A 669 -25.29 -12.20 -16.97
C GLN A 669 -25.67 -12.24 -15.49
N ASN A 670 -26.53 -11.31 -15.07
CA ASN A 670 -27.04 -11.19 -13.69
C ASN A 670 -26.00 -10.87 -12.61
N GLU A 671 -24.79 -10.44 -12.98
CA GLU A 671 -23.81 -9.89 -12.05
C GLU A 671 -23.73 -8.37 -12.23
N GLU A 672 -23.79 -7.62 -11.11
CA GLU A 672 -23.71 -6.16 -11.14
C GLU A 672 -22.29 -5.65 -11.44
N ASN A 673 -21.28 -6.41 -11.03
CA ASN A 673 -19.87 -6.02 -11.14
C ASN A 673 -19.18 -6.81 -12.25
N ALA A 674 -18.14 -6.22 -12.83
CA ALA A 674 -17.23 -6.94 -13.71
C ALA A 674 -16.53 -8.08 -12.95
N VAL A 675 -16.44 -9.25 -13.58
CA VAL A 675 -15.61 -10.38 -13.11
C VAL A 675 -14.17 -9.93 -12.93
N PHE A 676 -13.66 -9.15 -13.89
CA PHE A 676 -12.44 -8.35 -13.73
C PHE A 676 -12.50 -7.14 -14.66
N SER A 677 -11.77 -6.08 -14.30
CA SER A 677 -11.61 -4.86 -15.09
C SER A 677 -10.24 -4.25 -14.84
N GLN A 678 -9.30 -4.39 -15.78
CA GLN A 678 -7.96 -3.81 -15.62
C GLN A 678 -7.21 -3.63 -16.94
N GLY A 679 -6.16 -2.80 -16.90
CA GLY A 679 -5.22 -2.72 -17.99
C GLY A 679 -4.41 -4.02 -18.11
N VAL A 680 -4.20 -4.44 -19.35
CA VAL A 680 -3.52 -5.67 -19.72
C VAL A 680 -2.62 -5.42 -20.91
N THR A 681 -1.93 -6.46 -21.36
CA THR A 681 -1.45 -6.52 -22.74
C THR A 681 -2.15 -7.63 -23.49
N PHE A 682 -2.39 -7.46 -24.78
CA PHE A 682 -2.85 -8.56 -25.62
C PHE A 682 -2.19 -8.53 -27.00
N ALA A 683 -2.25 -9.67 -27.67
CA ALA A 683 -1.67 -9.91 -28.98
C ALA A 683 -2.36 -11.11 -29.64
N LEU A 684 -2.04 -11.35 -30.91
CA LEU A 684 -2.47 -12.56 -31.59
C LEU A 684 -1.71 -13.81 -31.12
N ILE A 685 -2.36 -14.95 -31.23
CA ILE A 685 -1.80 -16.28 -31.02
C ILE A 685 -2.24 -17.25 -32.12
N GLY A 686 -1.42 -18.27 -32.37
CA GLY A 686 -1.65 -19.29 -33.38
C GLY A 686 -0.52 -19.35 -34.41
N GLN A 687 -0.64 -20.29 -35.34
CA GLN A 687 0.21 -20.41 -36.53
C GLN A 687 -0.69 -20.39 -37.77
N TYR A 688 -1.23 -21.54 -38.16
CA TYR A 688 -2.21 -21.65 -39.25
C TYR A 688 -3.46 -20.80 -38.99
N SER A 689 -3.95 -20.78 -37.75
CA SER A 689 -5.15 -20.03 -37.37
C SER A 689 -4.97 -18.50 -37.37
N LEU A 690 -3.76 -17.97 -37.62
CA LEU A 690 -3.57 -16.53 -37.74
C LEU A 690 -4.23 -15.95 -38.99
N ASP A 691 -4.36 -16.76 -40.04
CA ASP A 691 -4.93 -16.35 -41.31
C ASP A 691 -6.46 -16.53 -41.34
N MET A 692 -7.05 -17.04 -40.25
CA MET A 692 -8.50 -17.05 -40.07
C MET A 692 -9.04 -15.61 -40.08
N PRO A 693 -10.24 -15.37 -40.64
CA PRO A 693 -10.82 -14.03 -40.68
C PRO A 693 -10.98 -13.44 -39.27
N GLN A 694 -11.47 -14.27 -38.34
CA GLN A 694 -11.46 -13.99 -36.91
C GLN A 694 -10.19 -14.56 -36.28
N LYS A 695 -9.40 -13.72 -35.59
CA LYS A 695 -8.07 -14.10 -35.07
C LYS A 695 -8.11 -14.37 -33.56
N SER A 696 -7.34 -15.36 -33.10
CA SER A 696 -7.23 -15.67 -31.66
C SER A 696 -6.36 -14.66 -30.92
N PHE A 697 -6.74 -14.31 -29.68
CA PHE A 697 -5.98 -13.43 -28.81
C PHE A 697 -5.36 -14.18 -27.64
N LYS A 698 -4.18 -13.73 -27.21
CA LYS A 698 -3.58 -14.06 -25.91
C LYS A 698 -3.57 -12.79 -25.05
N VAL A 699 -4.15 -12.87 -23.86
CA VAL A 699 -4.28 -11.75 -22.92
C VAL A 699 -3.40 -12.02 -21.72
N GLN A 700 -2.67 -11.01 -21.24
CA GLN A 700 -1.74 -11.15 -20.13
C GLN A 700 -1.72 -9.91 -19.24
N SER A 701 -1.86 -10.11 -17.93
CA SER A 701 -1.73 -9.04 -16.95
C SER A 701 -0.27 -8.63 -16.77
N ARG A 702 -0.05 -7.33 -16.57
CA ARG A 702 1.25 -6.73 -16.29
C ARG A 702 1.04 -5.68 -15.22
N ALA A 703 1.90 -5.65 -14.22
CA ALA A 703 1.84 -4.66 -13.16
C ALA A 703 1.80 -3.24 -13.75
N ARG A 704 2.58 -2.96 -14.81
CA ARG A 704 2.57 -1.69 -15.56
C ARG A 704 1.17 -1.14 -15.88
N PHE A 705 0.22 -2.00 -16.24
CA PHE A 705 -1.11 -1.60 -16.72
C PHE A 705 -2.23 -1.83 -15.70
N GLY A 706 -1.96 -2.46 -14.55
CA GLY A 706 -2.98 -2.85 -13.58
C GLY A 706 -2.40 -3.79 -12.52
N SER A 707 -3.20 -4.74 -12.03
CA SER A 707 -2.65 -5.77 -11.14
C SER A 707 -1.67 -6.69 -11.88
N LYS A 708 -0.69 -7.23 -11.14
CA LYS A 708 0.26 -8.22 -11.66
C LYS A 708 -0.46 -9.50 -12.11
N TYR A 709 -1.61 -9.81 -11.51
CA TYR A 709 -2.46 -10.97 -11.79
C TYR A 709 -3.91 -10.52 -12.02
N ILE A 710 -4.71 -11.37 -12.65
CA ILE A 710 -6.17 -11.22 -12.70
C ILE A 710 -6.71 -11.96 -11.49
N HIS A 711 -7.29 -11.25 -10.53
CA HIS A 711 -7.89 -11.82 -9.32
C HIS A 711 -9.38 -12.04 -9.55
N ALA A 712 -9.71 -13.12 -10.27
CA ALA A 712 -11.07 -13.51 -10.57
C ALA A 712 -11.17 -15.00 -10.94
N ALA A 713 -12.32 -15.62 -10.67
CA ALA A 713 -12.66 -16.95 -11.17
C ALA A 713 -13.06 -16.85 -12.66
N LEU A 714 -12.11 -17.13 -13.56
CA LEU A 714 -12.34 -17.07 -15.01
C LEU A 714 -13.06 -18.32 -15.56
N PHE A 715 -12.98 -19.43 -14.83
CA PHE A 715 -13.54 -20.73 -15.18
C PHE A 715 -14.24 -21.30 -13.96
N ASP A 716 -15.56 -21.50 -14.04
CA ASP A 716 -16.39 -21.91 -12.90
C ASP A 716 -16.12 -23.36 -12.44
N ASP A 717 -15.50 -24.15 -13.31
CA ASP A 717 -15.13 -25.54 -13.11
C ASP A 717 -13.66 -25.72 -12.69
N ARG A 718 -13.00 -24.62 -12.28
CA ARG A 718 -11.65 -24.65 -11.74
C ARG A 718 -11.65 -24.01 -10.35
N PRO A 719 -10.88 -24.55 -9.39
CA PRO A 719 -10.82 -24.00 -8.04
C PRO A 719 -9.92 -22.76 -7.93
N PHE A 720 -9.61 -22.10 -9.06
CA PHE A 720 -8.66 -20.99 -9.10
C PHE A 720 -9.34 -19.65 -9.35
N ASP A 721 -8.93 -18.66 -8.57
CA ASP A 721 -9.39 -17.27 -8.61
C ASP A 721 -8.26 -16.29 -8.96
N ILE A 722 -7.10 -16.79 -9.39
CA ILE A 722 -5.95 -15.97 -9.76
C ILE A 722 -5.33 -16.47 -11.06
N TYR A 723 -5.16 -15.59 -12.04
CA TYR A 723 -4.60 -15.97 -13.35
C TYR A 723 -3.57 -14.95 -13.82
N LYS A 724 -2.48 -15.42 -14.44
CA LYS A 724 -1.54 -14.51 -15.12
C LYS A 724 -2.00 -14.11 -16.51
N SER A 725 -2.75 -14.98 -17.17
CA SER A 725 -3.11 -14.85 -18.57
C SER A 725 -4.15 -15.89 -18.96
N PHE A 726 -4.96 -15.55 -19.97
CA PHE A 726 -5.89 -16.45 -20.64
C PHE A 726 -5.76 -16.27 -22.16
N VAL A 727 -6.41 -17.14 -22.92
CA VAL A 727 -6.49 -17.03 -24.39
C VAL A 727 -7.94 -17.01 -24.84
N LEU A 728 -8.24 -16.18 -25.84
CA LEU A 728 -9.50 -16.17 -26.56
C LEU A 728 -9.24 -16.87 -27.89
N ARG A 729 -9.62 -18.15 -27.97
CA ARG A 729 -9.33 -19.00 -29.14
C ARG A 729 -10.54 -19.12 -30.05
N VAL A 730 -10.29 -19.11 -31.36
CA VAL A 730 -11.30 -19.44 -32.37
C VAL A 730 -11.42 -20.96 -32.63
N SER A 731 -10.81 -21.80 -31.79
CA SER A 731 -10.67 -23.26 -31.96
C SER A 731 -9.73 -23.70 -33.11
N GLY A 732 -8.66 -22.95 -33.35
CA GLY A 732 -7.60 -23.41 -34.26
C GLY A 732 -8.11 -23.64 -35.69
N ASN A 733 -7.93 -24.85 -36.22
CA ASN A 733 -8.46 -25.28 -37.52
C ASN A 733 -9.95 -25.62 -37.45
N ASP A 734 -10.45 -26.05 -36.30
CA ASP A 734 -11.89 -26.27 -36.07
C ASP A 734 -12.72 -24.96 -36.07
N ALA A 735 -12.06 -23.80 -36.15
CA ALA A 735 -12.68 -22.49 -36.37
C ALA A 735 -13.63 -22.45 -37.58
N VAL A 736 -13.32 -23.25 -38.61
CA VAL A 736 -14.12 -23.33 -39.83
C VAL A 736 -15.08 -24.51 -39.86
N TRP A 737 -15.18 -25.30 -38.78
CA TRP A 737 -16.07 -26.47 -38.69
C TRP A 737 -17.05 -26.35 -37.52
N THR A 738 -16.73 -26.94 -36.37
CA THR A 738 -17.67 -27.01 -35.23
C THR A 738 -17.45 -25.89 -34.22
N ARG A 739 -16.24 -25.32 -34.19
CA ARG A 739 -15.77 -24.31 -33.24
C ARG A 739 -15.76 -24.75 -31.77
N MET A 740 -16.01 -26.03 -31.48
CA MET A 740 -16.15 -26.56 -30.12
C MET A 740 -15.39 -27.86 -29.87
N ALA A 741 -14.69 -28.43 -30.87
CA ALA A 741 -14.07 -29.76 -30.75
C ALA A 741 -13.06 -29.85 -29.60
N ASP A 742 -12.24 -28.81 -29.41
CA ASP A 742 -11.26 -28.71 -28.31
C ASP A 742 -11.96 -28.59 -26.94
N GLY A 743 -13.06 -27.83 -26.86
CA GLY A 743 -13.85 -27.67 -25.65
C GLY A 743 -14.58 -28.95 -25.23
N VAL A 744 -15.20 -29.65 -26.18
CA VAL A 744 -15.86 -30.95 -25.95
C VAL A 744 -14.87 -31.96 -25.40
N GLN A 745 -13.70 -32.10 -26.02
CA GLN A 745 -12.70 -33.07 -25.57
C GLN A 745 -12.12 -32.71 -24.20
N SER A 746 -11.94 -31.42 -23.90
CA SER A 746 -11.59 -30.97 -22.55
C SER A 746 -12.63 -31.43 -21.52
N ARG A 747 -13.91 -31.18 -21.77
CA ARG A 747 -15.00 -31.55 -20.86
C ARG A 747 -15.14 -33.06 -20.68
N LEU A 748 -14.79 -33.86 -21.70
CA LEU A 748 -14.69 -35.31 -21.57
C LEU A 748 -13.54 -35.74 -20.65
N VAL A 749 -12.42 -35.02 -20.68
CA VAL A 749 -11.27 -35.32 -19.80
C VAL A 749 -11.56 -34.91 -18.36
N ASP A 750 -12.34 -33.85 -18.13
CA ASP A 750 -12.84 -33.48 -16.79
C ASP A 750 -13.67 -34.61 -16.12
N GLN A 751 -14.20 -35.56 -16.90
CA GLN A 751 -14.96 -36.72 -16.39
C GLN A 751 -14.08 -37.93 -16.04
N LEU A 752 -12.77 -37.83 -16.22
CA LEU A 752 -11.81 -38.91 -15.99
C LEU A 752 -11.03 -38.67 -14.69
N ASP A 753 -10.75 -39.76 -13.96
CA ASP A 753 -9.76 -39.76 -12.88
C ASP A 753 -8.35 -39.89 -13.47
N THR A 754 -7.83 -38.75 -13.95
CA THR A 754 -6.50 -38.64 -14.56
C THR A 754 -5.70 -37.51 -13.96
N THR A 755 -4.38 -37.68 -13.95
CA THR A 755 -3.44 -36.63 -13.57
C THR A 755 -2.98 -35.77 -14.75
N VAL A 756 -3.50 -36.02 -15.96
CA VAL A 756 -3.17 -35.24 -17.16
C VAL A 756 -3.87 -33.89 -17.10
N ILE A 757 -3.11 -32.86 -16.75
CA ILE A 757 -3.60 -31.49 -16.70
C ILE A 757 -3.94 -31.00 -18.11
N HIS A 758 -5.03 -30.24 -18.23
CA HIS A 758 -5.58 -29.78 -19.51
C HIS A 758 -6.36 -28.45 -19.34
N GLN A 759 -6.52 -27.71 -20.43
CA GLN A 759 -7.13 -26.36 -20.40
C GLN A 759 -8.62 -26.41 -20.12
N ALA A 760 -9.14 -25.61 -19.18
CA ALA A 760 -10.56 -25.37 -19.00
C ALA A 760 -11.22 -24.70 -20.22
N TRP A 761 -12.55 -24.87 -20.36
CA TRP A 761 -13.35 -24.33 -21.47
C TRP A 761 -14.44 -23.38 -20.98
N ASN A 762 -14.41 -22.12 -21.41
CA ASN A 762 -15.49 -21.16 -21.16
C ASN A 762 -15.79 -20.40 -22.47
N PRO A 763 -16.89 -20.68 -23.17
CA PRO A 763 -17.25 -19.94 -24.38
C PRO A 763 -17.76 -18.54 -24.00
N VAL A 764 -17.27 -17.52 -24.71
CA VAL A 764 -17.54 -16.11 -24.44
C VAL A 764 -17.85 -15.36 -25.72
N ILE A 765 -18.48 -14.20 -25.56
CA ILE A 765 -18.61 -13.19 -26.63
C ILE A 765 -17.52 -12.17 -26.45
N VAL A 766 -16.85 -11.81 -27.54
CA VAL A 766 -15.83 -10.76 -27.50
C VAL A 766 -16.35 -9.47 -28.12
N TYR A 767 -16.10 -8.36 -27.44
CA TYR A 767 -16.15 -7.02 -28.04
C TYR A 767 -14.74 -6.46 -28.18
N LEU A 768 -14.42 -5.86 -29.32
CA LEU A 768 -13.13 -5.21 -29.59
C LEU A 768 -13.36 -3.73 -29.88
N ASN A 769 -12.87 -2.84 -29.02
CA ASN A 769 -13.14 -1.39 -29.07
C ASN A 769 -14.64 -1.08 -29.23
N GLY A 770 -15.50 -1.73 -28.43
CA GLY A 770 -16.95 -1.56 -28.48
C GLY A 770 -17.66 -2.22 -29.67
N GLN A 771 -16.94 -2.89 -30.58
CA GLN A 771 -17.54 -3.61 -31.70
C GLN A 771 -17.74 -5.09 -31.38
N TYR A 772 -18.92 -5.64 -31.69
CA TYR A 772 -19.16 -7.07 -31.57
C TYR A 772 -18.19 -7.85 -32.45
N TRP A 773 -17.43 -8.74 -31.83
CA TRP A 773 -16.35 -9.50 -32.46
C TRP A 773 -16.67 -11.00 -32.57
N GLY A 774 -17.79 -11.45 -31.99
CA GLY A 774 -18.30 -12.80 -32.11
C GLY A 774 -17.88 -13.76 -31.00
N HIS A 775 -18.36 -15.00 -31.10
CA HIS A 775 -17.99 -16.11 -30.22
C HIS A 775 -16.49 -16.43 -30.25
N TYR A 776 -15.92 -16.64 -29.05
CA TYR A 776 -14.61 -17.21 -28.78
C TYR A 776 -14.68 -18.29 -27.69
N ASN A 777 -13.76 -19.23 -27.76
CA ASN A 777 -13.50 -20.17 -26.68
C ASN A 777 -12.42 -19.58 -25.77
N MET A 778 -12.81 -19.04 -24.62
CA MET A 778 -11.85 -18.66 -23.59
C MET A 778 -11.24 -19.94 -23.00
N ARG A 779 -9.91 -20.00 -22.92
CA ARG A 779 -9.16 -21.14 -22.36
C ARG A 779 -8.08 -20.64 -21.42
N GLU A 780 -7.71 -21.48 -20.45
CA GLU A 780 -6.52 -21.25 -19.63
C GLU A 780 -5.29 -21.13 -20.53
N ARG A 781 -4.31 -20.26 -20.21
CA ARG A 781 -3.08 -20.20 -21.00
C ARG A 781 -2.05 -21.18 -20.46
N VAL A 782 -1.85 -22.29 -21.19
CA VAL A 782 -0.78 -23.27 -20.89
C VAL A 782 0.56 -22.53 -20.85
N SER A 783 1.12 -22.45 -19.66
CA SER A 783 2.32 -21.70 -19.29
C SER A 783 2.79 -22.21 -17.92
N ARG A 784 3.91 -21.68 -17.43
CA ARG A 784 4.39 -22.01 -16.08
C ARG A 784 3.42 -21.68 -14.96
N TYR A 785 2.57 -20.66 -15.15
CA TYR A 785 1.52 -20.30 -14.18
C TYR A 785 0.36 -21.29 -14.19
N PHE A 786 -0.02 -21.78 -15.36
CA PHE A 786 -1.02 -22.86 -15.49
C PHE A 786 -0.55 -24.13 -14.78
N VAL A 787 0.70 -24.55 -15.01
CA VAL A 787 1.28 -25.71 -14.33
C VAL A 787 1.28 -25.50 -12.81
N ALA A 788 1.75 -24.33 -12.33
CA ALA A 788 1.79 -24.03 -10.90
C ALA A 788 0.41 -24.19 -10.24
N GLN A 789 -0.64 -23.65 -10.85
CA GLN A 789 -2.00 -23.74 -10.31
C GLN A 789 -2.53 -25.18 -10.25
N HIS A 790 -2.34 -25.94 -11.33
CA HIS A 790 -2.78 -27.34 -11.39
C HIS A 790 -1.97 -28.26 -10.48
N GLU A 791 -0.72 -27.92 -10.17
CA GLU A 791 0.13 -28.64 -9.21
C GLU A 791 -0.01 -28.14 -7.76
N GLY A 792 -0.91 -27.17 -7.50
CA GLY A 792 -1.12 -26.60 -6.16
C GLY A 792 0.05 -25.76 -5.65
N MET A 793 0.96 -25.33 -6.52
CA MET A 793 2.05 -24.42 -6.20
C MET A 793 1.55 -22.99 -6.08
N ASP A 794 2.17 -22.21 -5.20
CA ASP A 794 1.94 -20.76 -5.17
C ASP A 794 2.34 -20.15 -6.52
N ILE A 795 1.49 -19.28 -7.09
CA ILE A 795 1.74 -18.64 -8.38
C ILE A 795 3.04 -17.81 -8.41
N ARG A 796 3.58 -17.44 -7.25
CA ARG A 796 4.87 -16.75 -7.09
C ARG A 796 6.07 -17.67 -7.32
N ASP A 797 5.89 -18.97 -7.10
CA ASP A 797 6.91 -20.02 -7.29
C ASP A 797 6.82 -20.66 -8.69
N ALA A 798 5.98 -20.11 -9.58
CA ALA A 798 5.80 -20.62 -10.93
C ALA A 798 7.06 -20.56 -11.82
N ASP A 799 8.20 -20.09 -11.32
CA ASP A 799 9.50 -20.15 -12.00
C ASP A 799 10.26 -21.45 -11.71
N GLU A 800 9.85 -22.22 -10.70
CA GLU A 800 10.51 -23.43 -10.19
C GLU A 800 10.16 -24.71 -10.97
N MET A 801 10.29 -24.65 -12.30
CA MET A 801 10.02 -25.80 -13.17
C MET A 801 10.75 -25.68 -14.52
N THR A 802 10.70 -26.76 -15.29
CA THR A 802 11.06 -26.77 -16.71
C THR A 802 9.83 -27.15 -17.54
N ILE A 803 9.63 -26.47 -18.67
CA ILE A 803 8.56 -26.77 -19.64
C ILE A 803 9.17 -26.84 -21.04
N LEU A 804 8.87 -27.92 -21.74
CA LEU A 804 9.27 -28.15 -23.13
C LEU A 804 8.03 -28.18 -24.03
N GLU A 805 8.21 -27.81 -25.29
CA GLU A 805 7.18 -27.84 -26.32
C GLU A 805 7.68 -28.55 -27.59
N ALA A 806 6.76 -29.13 -28.36
CA ALA A 806 7.06 -29.84 -29.60
C ALA A 806 8.18 -30.88 -29.40
N ASN A 807 9.17 -30.91 -30.29
CA ASN A 807 10.30 -31.85 -30.21
C ASN A 807 11.41 -31.38 -29.24
N SER A 808 11.09 -31.26 -27.95
CA SER A 808 12.00 -30.90 -26.84
C SER A 808 12.54 -29.47 -26.88
N LYS A 809 11.81 -28.56 -27.54
CA LYS A 809 12.18 -27.15 -27.58
C LYS A 809 11.90 -26.54 -26.20
N PRO A 810 12.85 -25.80 -25.60
CA PRO A 810 12.59 -25.08 -24.36
C PRO A 810 11.48 -24.05 -24.54
N TYR A 811 10.39 -24.21 -23.78
CA TYR A 811 9.40 -23.16 -23.57
C TYR A 811 9.78 -22.35 -22.32
N TRP A 812 10.24 -23.05 -21.28
CA TRP A 812 10.79 -22.48 -20.04
C TRP A 812 11.84 -23.46 -19.46
N GLY A 813 12.96 -22.96 -18.93
CA GLY A 813 14.03 -23.82 -18.39
C GLY A 813 14.91 -24.45 -19.48
N SER A 814 15.47 -25.64 -19.21
CA SER A 814 16.47 -26.31 -20.07
C SER A 814 15.97 -27.67 -20.59
N ASN A 815 16.31 -28.03 -21.82
CA ASN A 815 15.97 -29.34 -22.39
C ASN A 815 17.08 -30.40 -22.22
N ALA A 816 18.20 -30.06 -21.56
CA ALA A 816 19.38 -30.93 -21.49
C ALA A 816 19.06 -32.32 -20.92
N GLU A 817 18.41 -32.37 -19.76
CA GLU A 817 18.05 -33.63 -19.09
C GLU A 817 17.09 -34.47 -19.93
N TYR A 818 16.06 -33.85 -20.52
CA TYR A 818 15.09 -34.57 -21.34
C TYR A 818 15.73 -35.18 -22.59
N ARG A 819 16.64 -34.44 -23.24
CA ARG A 819 17.37 -34.93 -24.42
C ARG A 819 18.33 -36.06 -24.07
N GLU A 820 18.99 -35.98 -22.90
CA GLU A 820 19.82 -37.08 -22.39
C GLU A 820 18.97 -38.32 -22.12
N MET A 821 17.83 -38.16 -21.44
CA MET A 821 16.87 -39.25 -21.20
C MET A 821 16.41 -39.90 -22.49
N LEU A 822 16.00 -39.11 -23.49
CA LEU A 822 15.53 -39.62 -24.77
C LEU A 822 16.64 -40.32 -25.57
N ALA A 823 17.85 -39.76 -25.57
CA ALA A 823 19.01 -40.38 -26.22
C ALA A 823 19.36 -41.73 -25.57
N LYS A 824 19.36 -41.79 -24.23
CA LYS A 824 19.61 -43.02 -23.49
C LYS A 824 18.49 -44.04 -23.71
N ALA A 825 17.22 -43.64 -23.67
CA ALA A 825 16.08 -44.52 -23.89
C ALA A 825 16.17 -45.34 -25.20
N LYS A 826 16.77 -44.78 -26.26
CA LYS A 826 16.98 -45.48 -27.54
C LYS A 826 17.87 -46.72 -27.43
N THR A 827 18.78 -46.75 -26.45
CA THR A 827 19.72 -47.87 -26.25
C THR A 827 19.31 -48.84 -25.14
N LEU A 828 18.33 -48.47 -24.32
CA LEU A 828 17.83 -49.30 -23.21
C LEU A 828 17.03 -50.51 -23.68
N SER A 829 16.95 -51.53 -22.82
CA SER A 829 16.13 -52.75 -23.00
C SER A 829 15.27 -53.01 -21.75
N PRO A 830 14.32 -52.12 -21.39
CA PRO A 830 13.50 -52.23 -20.17
C PRO A 830 12.64 -53.49 -20.09
N GLY A 831 12.34 -54.15 -21.22
CA GLY A 831 11.68 -55.46 -21.22
C GLY A 831 12.54 -56.62 -20.70
N LYS A 832 13.86 -56.43 -20.59
CA LYS A 832 14.82 -57.46 -20.16
C LYS A 832 15.66 -57.05 -18.94
N ASN A 833 15.83 -55.75 -18.71
CA ASN A 833 16.67 -55.22 -17.64
C ASN A 833 15.85 -54.33 -16.69
N PRO A 834 15.66 -54.72 -15.41
CA PRO A 834 14.97 -53.91 -14.41
C PRO A 834 15.58 -52.53 -14.18
N ASP A 835 16.91 -52.39 -14.26
CA ASP A 835 17.59 -51.09 -14.04
C ASP A 835 17.31 -50.10 -15.18
N ASP A 836 17.15 -50.62 -16.41
CA ASP A 836 16.78 -49.82 -17.57
C ASP A 836 15.35 -49.29 -17.44
N LEU A 837 14.43 -50.14 -16.97
CA LEU A 837 13.07 -49.72 -16.66
C LEU A 837 13.09 -48.67 -15.55
N LYS A 838 13.81 -48.95 -14.44
CA LYS A 838 13.94 -48.03 -13.31
C LYS A 838 14.47 -46.66 -13.75
N TYR A 839 15.46 -46.62 -14.65
CA TYR A 839 16.01 -45.36 -15.17
C TYR A 839 14.93 -44.46 -15.80
N LEU A 840 13.98 -45.06 -16.55
CA LEU A 840 12.87 -44.34 -17.17
C LEU A 840 11.80 -43.97 -16.14
N THR A 841 11.41 -44.90 -15.27
CA THR A 841 10.34 -44.67 -14.28
C THR A 841 10.75 -43.72 -13.15
N ASP A 842 12.06 -43.55 -12.90
CA ASP A 842 12.58 -42.51 -12.00
C ASP A 842 12.43 -41.09 -12.60
N ARG A 843 12.25 -40.98 -13.92
CA ARG A 843 12.24 -39.69 -14.65
C ARG A 843 10.89 -39.34 -15.25
N ILE A 844 10.02 -40.31 -15.51
CA ILE A 844 8.71 -40.10 -16.14
C ILE A 844 7.62 -40.52 -15.16
N ASP A 845 6.61 -39.69 -14.99
CA ASP A 845 5.36 -40.10 -14.35
C ASP A 845 4.60 -40.99 -15.34
N VAL A 846 4.74 -42.30 -15.16
CA VAL A 846 4.28 -43.29 -16.14
C VAL A 846 2.76 -43.29 -16.27
N GLU A 847 2.02 -43.11 -15.17
CA GLU A 847 0.55 -43.08 -15.21
C GLU A 847 0.06 -41.85 -15.98
N ASN A 848 0.60 -40.67 -15.66
CA ASN A 848 0.30 -39.44 -16.40
C ASN A 848 0.62 -39.59 -17.90
N TYR A 849 1.81 -40.12 -18.22
CA TYR A 849 2.25 -40.29 -19.60
C TYR A 849 1.40 -41.31 -20.37
N PHE A 850 1.00 -42.41 -19.72
CA PHE A 850 0.13 -43.42 -20.31
C PHE A 850 -1.29 -42.91 -20.53
N ASP A 851 -1.86 -42.17 -19.59
CA ASP A 851 -3.14 -41.50 -19.78
C ASP A 851 -3.08 -40.51 -20.95
N TYR A 852 -2.02 -39.69 -21.04
CA TYR A 852 -1.83 -38.77 -22.16
C TYR A 852 -1.79 -39.51 -23.51
N MET A 853 -1.00 -40.58 -23.60
CA MET A 853 -0.90 -41.39 -24.81
C MET A 853 -2.22 -42.09 -25.16
N ALA A 854 -2.93 -42.61 -24.14
CA ALA A 854 -4.22 -43.24 -24.30
C ALA A 854 -5.29 -42.25 -24.78
N LEU A 855 -5.30 -41.01 -24.29
CA LEU A 855 -6.20 -39.94 -24.72
C LEU A 855 -5.93 -39.53 -26.18
N GLU A 856 -4.67 -39.28 -26.54
CA GLU A 856 -4.26 -38.99 -27.93
C GLU A 856 -4.68 -40.14 -28.88
N ALA A 857 -4.51 -41.38 -28.45
CA ALA A 857 -4.91 -42.56 -29.21
C ALA A 857 -6.44 -42.73 -29.29
N PHE A 858 -7.17 -42.51 -28.20
CA PHE A 858 -8.61 -42.63 -28.14
C PHE A 858 -9.28 -41.56 -28.98
N PHE A 859 -8.89 -40.29 -28.83
CA PHE A 859 -9.40 -39.21 -29.68
C PHE A 859 -8.87 -39.31 -31.12
N ALA A 860 -7.87 -40.16 -31.38
CA ALA A 860 -7.24 -40.34 -32.68
C ALA A 860 -6.77 -39.01 -33.27
N ASN A 861 -6.21 -38.15 -32.42
CA ASN A 861 -5.67 -36.86 -32.82
C ASN A 861 -4.48 -37.10 -33.77
N THR A 862 -4.57 -36.55 -34.98
CA THR A 862 -3.53 -36.70 -35.99
C THR A 862 -2.52 -35.55 -35.97
N ASP A 863 -2.81 -34.44 -35.27
CA ASP A 863 -1.90 -33.30 -35.17
C ASP A 863 -1.03 -33.35 -33.91
N THR A 864 -0.25 -34.42 -33.80
CA THR A 864 0.60 -34.74 -32.63
C THR A 864 1.79 -33.78 -32.42
N GLY A 865 1.86 -32.66 -33.13
CA GLY A 865 2.93 -31.65 -32.97
C GLY A 865 2.70 -30.71 -31.78
N ASN A 866 1.47 -30.59 -31.31
CA ASN A 866 1.05 -29.65 -30.28
C ASN A 866 1.23 -30.24 -28.88
N ILE A 867 2.47 -30.62 -28.55
CA ILE A 867 2.79 -31.28 -27.28
C ILE A 867 3.52 -30.35 -26.32
N ARG A 868 3.22 -30.49 -25.03
CA ARG A 868 3.96 -29.85 -23.93
C ARG A 868 4.10 -30.82 -22.78
N TYR A 869 5.25 -30.73 -22.14
CA TYR A 869 5.60 -31.54 -20.99
C TYR A 869 6.48 -30.73 -20.05
N TYR A 870 6.37 -31.03 -18.77
CA TYR A 870 6.99 -30.27 -17.71
C TYR A 870 7.58 -31.18 -16.64
N LYS A 871 8.47 -30.60 -15.84
CA LYS A 871 9.08 -31.23 -14.67
C LYS A 871 9.27 -30.17 -13.59
N LEU A 872 8.87 -30.47 -12.36
CA LEU A 872 9.11 -29.61 -11.19
C LEU A 872 10.56 -29.77 -10.70
N ASN A 873 11.17 -28.69 -10.22
CA ASN A 873 12.61 -28.65 -9.88
C ASN A 873 12.99 -29.48 -8.63
N ASP A 874 12.04 -29.79 -7.75
CA ASP A 874 12.20 -30.47 -6.46
C ASP A 874 12.38 -32.00 -6.55
N GLY A 875 12.92 -32.49 -7.68
CA GLY A 875 13.05 -33.93 -7.94
C GLY A 875 11.80 -34.55 -8.58
N GLY A 876 10.89 -33.73 -9.11
CA GLY A 876 9.71 -34.18 -9.85
C GLY A 876 10.03 -35.02 -11.09
N LYS A 877 9.02 -35.68 -11.65
CA LYS A 877 9.13 -36.44 -12.91
C LYS A 877 8.56 -35.65 -14.09
N TRP A 878 8.94 -36.03 -15.30
CA TRP A 878 8.34 -35.51 -16.53
C TRP A 878 6.88 -35.94 -16.64
N ARG A 879 6.00 -34.94 -16.82
CA ARG A 879 4.55 -35.06 -17.01
C ARG A 879 4.13 -34.35 -18.29
N TYR A 880 3.03 -34.77 -18.89
CA TYR A 880 2.51 -34.26 -20.15
C TYR A 880 1.21 -33.50 -19.93
N ILE A 881 0.99 -32.51 -20.80
CA ILE A 881 -0.16 -31.62 -20.80
C ILE A 881 -0.97 -31.90 -22.06
N LEU A 882 -2.28 -32.12 -21.89
CA LEU A 882 -3.19 -32.28 -23.02
C LEU A 882 -3.78 -30.91 -23.41
N PHE A 883 -3.56 -30.50 -24.66
CA PHE A 883 -4.13 -29.27 -25.21
C PHE A 883 -4.14 -29.30 -26.73
N ASP A 884 -4.91 -28.38 -27.33
CA ASP A 884 -4.98 -28.20 -28.79
C ASP A 884 -5.50 -29.44 -29.54
N LEU A 885 -6.73 -29.84 -29.21
CA LEU A 885 -7.36 -31.07 -29.71
C LEU A 885 -8.29 -30.83 -30.91
N ASP A 886 -8.09 -29.76 -31.68
CA ASP A 886 -8.96 -29.38 -32.80
C ASP A 886 -9.01 -30.43 -33.95
N TYR A 887 -8.00 -31.31 -34.04
CA TYR A 887 -7.98 -32.49 -34.93
C TYR A 887 -8.33 -33.82 -34.26
N GLY A 888 -8.58 -33.83 -32.95
CA GLY A 888 -9.12 -34.98 -32.24
C GLY A 888 -10.59 -35.20 -32.59
N LEU A 889 -11.02 -36.47 -32.64
CA LEU A 889 -12.37 -36.88 -33.06
C LEU A 889 -12.79 -36.33 -34.44
N PHE A 890 -11.83 -35.97 -35.29
CA PHE A 890 -12.11 -35.46 -36.64
C PHE A 890 -12.51 -36.58 -37.61
N ASN A 891 -11.94 -37.78 -37.45
CA ASN A 891 -12.21 -38.94 -38.29
C ASN A 891 -12.18 -40.23 -37.45
N SER A 892 -13.31 -40.94 -37.37
CA SER A 892 -13.43 -42.18 -36.61
C SER A 892 -12.46 -43.28 -37.06
N ASN A 893 -12.09 -43.27 -38.35
CA ASN A 893 -11.19 -44.27 -38.96
C ASN A 893 -9.70 -43.95 -38.76
N ALA A 894 -9.34 -42.78 -38.21
CA ALA A 894 -7.95 -42.48 -37.90
C ALA A 894 -7.43 -43.52 -36.87
N ASN A 895 -6.21 -44.02 -37.10
CA ASN A 895 -5.61 -45.03 -36.23
C ASN A 895 -4.68 -44.37 -35.21
N GLY A 896 -5.27 -43.95 -34.07
CA GLY A 896 -4.54 -43.30 -32.99
C GLY A 896 -3.43 -44.18 -32.38
N ILE A 897 -3.66 -45.49 -32.25
CA ILE A 897 -2.67 -46.46 -31.74
C ILE A 897 -1.45 -46.51 -32.62
N ARG A 898 -1.67 -46.62 -33.93
CA ARG A 898 -0.60 -46.60 -34.91
C ARG A 898 0.19 -45.29 -34.85
N ASN A 899 -0.48 -44.16 -34.60
CA ASN A 899 0.20 -42.88 -34.47
C ASN A 899 1.14 -42.91 -33.25
N ILE A 900 0.61 -43.11 -32.03
CA ILE A 900 1.43 -43.05 -30.81
C ILE A 900 2.54 -44.12 -30.75
N LEU A 901 2.40 -45.23 -31.49
CA LEU A 901 3.40 -46.32 -31.54
C LEU A 901 4.21 -46.38 -32.84
N ASN A 902 4.10 -45.39 -33.72
CA ASN A 902 4.86 -45.37 -34.98
C ASN A 902 6.38 -45.34 -34.69
N PRO A 903 7.16 -46.34 -35.14
CA PRO A 903 8.60 -46.38 -34.88
C PRO A 903 9.37 -45.25 -35.56
N LYS A 904 8.80 -44.63 -36.60
CA LYS A 904 9.42 -43.49 -37.30
C LYS A 904 9.16 -42.15 -36.60
N GLY A 905 8.27 -42.10 -35.62
CA GLY A 905 7.75 -40.86 -35.03
C GLY A 905 6.44 -40.38 -35.66
N THR A 906 5.93 -39.23 -35.23
CA THR A 906 4.67 -38.63 -35.72
C THR A 906 4.80 -37.13 -36.01
N GLY A 907 3.70 -36.50 -36.41
CA GLY A 907 3.65 -35.10 -36.81
C GLY A 907 4.30 -34.87 -38.18
N VAL A 908 4.52 -33.60 -38.51
CA VAL A 908 5.14 -33.20 -39.77
C VAL A 908 6.53 -33.82 -39.88
N ASN A 909 6.79 -34.54 -40.99
CA ASN A 909 8.04 -35.26 -41.26
C ASN A 909 8.44 -36.32 -40.20
N ASN A 910 7.49 -36.82 -39.41
CA ASN A 910 7.73 -37.74 -38.28
C ASN A 910 8.70 -37.17 -37.23
N ALA A 911 8.67 -35.84 -37.01
CA ALA A 911 9.61 -35.17 -36.12
C ALA A 911 9.37 -35.42 -34.62
N ILE A 912 8.20 -35.92 -34.22
CA ILE A 912 7.86 -36.21 -32.82
C ILE A 912 8.27 -37.64 -32.49
N ASP A 913 9.11 -37.79 -31.46
CA ASP A 913 9.77 -39.05 -31.11
C ASP A 913 8.92 -39.91 -30.16
N ASN A 914 8.51 -41.10 -30.62
CA ASN A 914 7.72 -42.06 -29.84
C ASN A 914 8.55 -43.11 -29.10
N THR A 915 9.87 -42.92 -28.97
CA THR A 915 10.76 -43.91 -28.35
C THR A 915 10.34 -44.26 -26.93
N LEU A 916 9.96 -43.26 -26.12
CA LEU A 916 9.67 -43.49 -24.69
C LEU A 916 8.49 -44.45 -24.49
N ILE A 917 7.38 -44.24 -25.19
CA ILE A 917 6.20 -45.14 -25.07
C ILE A 917 6.54 -46.53 -25.59
N ARG A 918 7.20 -46.63 -26.75
CA ARG A 918 7.60 -47.91 -27.33
C ARG A 918 8.54 -48.70 -26.42
N LYS A 919 9.48 -48.02 -25.75
CA LYS A 919 10.42 -48.62 -24.81
C LYS A 919 9.72 -49.09 -23.54
N LEU A 920 8.88 -48.26 -22.92
CA LEU A 920 8.14 -48.65 -21.72
C LEU A 920 7.28 -49.90 -21.99
N LEU A 921 6.62 -49.99 -23.14
CA LEU A 921 5.78 -51.13 -23.52
C LEU A 921 6.57 -52.41 -23.88
N GLU A 922 7.90 -52.39 -23.92
CA GLU A 922 8.69 -53.64 -24.00
C GLU A 922 8.58 -54.47 -22.71
N ASN A 923 8.26 -53.84 -21.58
CA ASN A 923 8.06 -54.50 -20.30
C ASN A 923 6.59 -54.93 -20.11
N ALA A 924 6.37 -56.17 -19.67
CA ALA A 924 5.04 -56.75 -19.54
C ALA A 924 4.16 -56.06 -18.48
N GLU A 925 4.73 -55.64 -17.35
CA GLU A 925 3.99 -54.93 -16.30
C GLU A 925 3.58 -53.53 -16.77
N MET A 926 4.46 -52.84 -17.49
CA MET A 926 4.15 -51.54 -18.09
C MET A 926 3.11 -51.65 -19.22
N MET A 927 3.14 -52.73 -20.00
CA MET A 927 2.10 -53.02 -21.00
C MET A 927 0.74 -53.26 -20.33
N ASP A 928 0.69 -54.09 -19.29
CA ASP A 928 -0.53 -54.31 -18.50
C ASP A 928 -1.05 -52.98 -17.90
N LEU A 929 -0.17 -52.18 -17.29
CA LEU A 929 -0.52 -50.88 -16.75
C LEU A 929 -1.10 -49.95 -17.83
N PHE A 930 -0.46 -49.84 -19.00
CA PHE A 930 -0.96 -49.03 -20.12
C PHE A 930 -2.34 -49.48 -20.57
N LEU A 931 -2.55 -50.80 -20.76
CA LEU A 931 -3.84 -51.34 -21.19
C LEU A 931 -4.93 -51.14 -20.12
N ARG A 932 -4.61 -51.22 -18.82
CA ARG A 932 -5.56 -50.91 -17.74
C ARG A 932 -5.94 -49.44 -17.71
N ARG A 933 -4.96 -48.52 -17.74
CA ARG A 933 -5.21 -47.07 -17.79
C ARG A 933 -6.05 -46.69 -19.01
N PHE A 934 -5.69 -47.23 -20.17
CA PHE A 934 -6.45 -46.99 -21.40
C PHE A 934 -7.85 -47.62 -21.35
N GLY A 935 -8.00 -48.80 -20.77
CA GLY A 935 -9.29 -49.44 -20.54
C GLY A 935 -10.22 -48.58 -19.67
N ILE A 936 -9.70 -47.89 -18.65
CA ILE A 936 -10.48 -46.94 -17.82
C ILE A 936 -11.02 -45.80 -18.68
N ILE A 937 -10.16 -45.16 -19.48
CA ILE A 937 -10.55 -44.08 -20.40
C ILE A 937 -11.62 -44.57 -21.38
N PHE A 938 -11.39 -45.71 -22.02
CA PHE A 938 -12.31 -46.29 -23.01
C PHE A 938 -13.69 -46.60 -22.43
N LYS A 939 -13.75 -47.21 -21.24
CA LYS A 939 -15.02 -47.58 -20.59
C LYS A 939 -15.81 -46.37 -20.11
N THR A 940 -15.12 -45.26 -19.82
CA THR A 940 -15.75 -44.02 -19.40
C THR A 940 -16.28 -43.25 -20.60
N LEU A 941 -15.46 -43.12 -21.66
CA LEU A 941 -15.80 -42.36 -22.86
C LEU A 941 -16.65 -43.19 -23.84
N THR A 942 -17.86 -43.55 -23.42
CA THR A 942 -18.83 -44.23 -24.30
C THR A 942 -19.42 -43.27 -25.34
N SER A 943 -20.07 -43.82 -26.37
CA SER A 943 -20.78 -42.98 -27.35
C SER A 943 -21.84 -42.10 -26.71
N ASP A 944 -22.56 -42.58 -25.69
CA ASP A 944 -23.61 -41.81 -25.01
C ASP A 944 -23.01 -40.63 -24.22
N VAL A 945 -21.91 -40.86 -23.51
CA VAL A 945 -21.18 -39.80 -22.77
C VAL A 945 -20.67 -38.74 -23.74
N MET A 946 -20.04 -39.15 -24.84
CA MET A 946 -19.55 -38.21 -25.85
C MET A 946 -20.67 -37.44 -26.56
N LEU A 947 -21.79 -38.09 -26.86
CA LEU A 947 -22.94 -37.44 -27.48
C LEU A 947 -23.58 -36.42 -26.53
N ALA A 948 -23.78 -36.79 -25.26
CA ALA A 948 -24.30 -35.87 -24.24
C ALA A 948 -23.41 -34.64 -24.09
N GLN A 949 -22.08 -34.81 -24.06
CA GLN A 949 -21.16 -33.68 -23.97
C GLN A 949 -21.20 -32.78 -25.21
N ILE A 950 -21.31 -33.37 -26.42
CA ILE A 950 -21.49 -32.60 -27.66
C ILE A 950 -22.80 -31.81 -27.62
N ASP A 951 -23.88 -32.41 -27.17
CA ASP A 951 -25.19 -31.76 -27.09
C ASP A 951 -25.19 -30.60 -26.08
N GLU A 952 -24.53 -30.77 -24.93
CA GLU A 952 -24.33 -29.69 -23.95
C GLU A 952 -23.58 -28.50 -24.57
N CYS A 953 -22.42 -28.75 -25.18
CA CYS A 953 -21.63 -27.71 -25.84
C CYS A 953 -22.39 -27.05 -27.00
N TYR A 954 -23.13 -27.84 -27.79
CA TYR A 954 -23.94 -27.34 -28.89
C TYR A 954 -25.04 -26.39 -28.38
N ASN A 955 -25.80 -26.81 -27.38
CA ASN A 955 -26.89 -26.03 -26.81
C ASN A 955 -26.40 -24.71 -26.18
N LEU A 956 -25.20 -24.72 -25.61
CA LEU A 956 -24.57 -23.53 -25.07
C LEU A 956 -24.17 -22.52 -26.16
N LEU A 957 -23.68 -22.99 -27.31
CA LEU A 957 -23.21 -22.12 -28.39
C LEU A 957 -24.31 -21.67 -29.35
N GLN A 958 -25.31 -22.52 -29.59
CA GLN A 958 -26.34 -22.31 -30.61
C GLN A 958 -26.99 -20.92 -30.56
N PRO A 959 -27.37 -20.35 -29.39
CA PRO A 959 -28.00 -19.03 -29.33
C PRO A 959 -27.13 -17.90 -29.91
N GLU A 960 -25.81 -18.03 -29.83
CA GLU A 960 -24.87 -16.97 -30.23
C GLU A 960 -24.36 -17.10 -31.68
N MET A 961 -24.47 -18.30 -32.26
CA MET A 961 -23.85 -18.59 -33.55
C MET A 961 -24.46 -17.78 -34.71
N MET A 962 -25.73 -17.39 -34.61
CA MET A 962 -26.36 -16.53 -35.61
C MET A 962 -25.63 -15.19 -35.72
N MET A 963 -25.49 -14.47 -34.60
CA MET A 963 -24.80 -13.17 -34.56
C MET A 963 -23.31 -13.30 -34.92
N HIS A 964 -22.68 -14.41 -34.54
CA HIS A 964 -21.32 -14.70 -35.01
C HIS A 964 -21.25 -14.74 -36.54
N TYR A 965 -22.16 -15.44 -37.22
CA TYR A 965 -22.15 -15.53 -38.68
C TYR A 965 -22.63 -14.25 -39.37
N GLU A 966 -23.52 -13.46 -38.78
CA GLU A 966 -23.83 -12.10 -39.25
C GLU A 966 -22.58 -11.24 -39.36
N ARG A 967 -21.65 -11.39 -38.39
CA ARG A 967 -20.38 -10.66 -38.42
C ARG A 967 -19.38 -11.23 -39.43
N TRP A 968 -19.24 -12.56 -39.49
CA TRP A 968 -18.08 -13.20 -40.12
C TRP A 968 -18.34 -13.90 -41.44
N SER A 969 -19.58 -14.26 -41.80
CA SER A 969 -19.84 -15.13 -42.97
C SER A 969 -19.34 -14.52 -44.27
N ALA A 970 -19.49 -13.21 -44.45
CA ALA A 970 -19.02 -12.49 -45.64
C ALA A 970 -17.49 -12.56 -45.83
N TYR A 971 -16.75 -12.84 -44.76
CA TYR A 971 -15.29 -12.94 -44.75
C TYR A 971 -14.76 -14.37 -44.84
N HIS A 972 -15.63 -15.38 -45.00
CA HIS A 972 -15.18 -16.75 -45.23
C HIS A 972 -14.46 -16.86 -46.58
N LEU A 973 -13.13 -17.02 -46.55
CA LEU A 973 -12.30 -17.12 -47.75
C LEU A 973 -12.18 -18.56 -48.22
N LYS A 974 -12.34 -18.77 -49.54
CA LYS A 974 -12.20 -20.09 -50.17
C LYS A 974 -10.78 -20.66 -50.10
N SER A 975 -9.78 -19.80 -49.92
CA SER A 975 -8.40 -20.17 -49.66
C SER A 975 -8.16 -20.72 -48.25
N ILE A 976 -9.11 -20.55 -47.34
CA ILE A 976 -9.08 -21.12 -45.99
C ILE A 976 -9.94 -22.38 -45.94
N SER A 977 -11.19 -22.29 -46.40
CA SER A 977 -12.11 -23.42 -46.51
C SER A 977 -12.98 -23.28 -47.75
N SER A 978 -12.86 -24.23 -48.67
CA SER A 978 -13.67 -24.26 -49.89
C SER A 978 -15.15 -24.53 -49.61
N GLU A 979 -15.45 -25.21 -48.50
CA GLU A 979 -16.79 -25.67 -48.12
C GLU A 979 -17.63 -24.59 -47.42
N GLN A 980 -17.01 -23.65 -46.71
CA GLN A 980 -17.75 -22.67 -45.92
C GLN A 980 -18.60 -21.73 -46.80
N PRO A 981 -19.90 -21.59 -46.52
CA PRO A 981 -20.75 -20.61 -47.20
C PRO A 981 -20.41 -19.17 -46.78
N GLN A 982 -20.71 -18.19 -47.63
CA GLN A 982 -20.52 -16.76 -47.32
C GLN A 982 -21.79 -16.05 -46.83
N THR A 983 -22.92 -16.77 -46.77
CA THR A 983 -24.19 -16.27 -46.24
C THR A 983 -24.42 -16.76 -44.81
N VAL A 984 -25.20 -16.01 -44.03
CA VAL A 984 -25.53 -16.34 -42.64
C VAL A 984 -26.25 -17.69 -42.55
N ASP A 985 -27.37 -17.84 -43.27
CA ASP A 985 -28.15 -19.10 -43.29
C ASP A 985 -27.34 -20.30 -43.78
N GLY A 986 -26.49 -20.08 -44.79
CA GLY A 986 -25.59 -21.11 -45.30
C GLY A 986 -24.62 -21.57 -44.22
N SER A 987 -23.99 -20.61 -43.53
CA SER A 987 -23.02 -20.88 -42.47
C SER A 987 -23.67 -21.60 -41.28
N MET A 988 -24.89 -21.22 -40.89
CA MET A 988 -25.65 -21.93 -39.84
C MET A 988 -25.97 -23.38 -40.23
N ARG A 989 -26.45 -23.63 -41.45
CA ARG A 989 -26.69 -25.01 -41.93
C ARG A 989 -25.41 -25.82 -41.99
N TYR A 990 -24.31 -25.21 -42.44
CA TYR A 990 -23.01 -25.85 -42.50
C TYR A 990 -22.50 -26.22 -41.11
N TRP A 991 -22.58 -25.30 -40.14
CA TRP A 991 -22.20 -25.55 -38.75
C TRP A 991 -22.95 -26.73 -38.14
N ASN A 992 -24.28 -26.76 -38.28
CA ASN A 992 -25.12 -27.89 -37.83
C ASN A 992 -24.68 -29.21 -38.49
N ALA A 993 -24.45 -29.22 -39.80
CA ALA A 993 -23.98 -30.42 -40.50
C ALA A 993 -22.60 -30.89 -40.03
N ARG A 994 -21.70 -29.96 -39.64
CA ARG A 994 -20.40 -30.31 -39.06
C ARG A 994 -20.53 -30.87 -37.64
N VAL A 995 -21.48 -30.36 -36.84
CA VAL A 995 -21.82 -30.93 -35.53
C VAL A 995 -22.36 -32.35 -35.70
N ASP A 996 -23.28 -32.58 -36.65
CA ASP A 996 -23.81 -33.92 -36.94
C ASP A 996 -22.72 -34.89 -37.40
N ARG A 997 -21.75 -34.41 -38.19
CA ARG A 997 -20.57 -35.19 -38.56
C ARG A 997 -19.76 -35.59 -37.32
N MET A 998 -19.53 -34.68 -36.37
CA MET A 998 -18.83 -34.99 -35.12
C MET A 998 -19.59 -36.03 -34.30
N LYS A 999 -20.92 -35.90 -34.19
CA LYS A 999 -21.81 -36.91 -33.56
C LYS A 999 -21.66 -38.29 -34.21
N ASN A 1000 -21.59 -38.34 -35.54
CA ASN A 1000 -21.37 -39.60 -36.26
C ASN A 1000 -19.97 -40.18 -36.02
N VAL A 1001 -18.94 -39.35 -35.84
CA VAL A 1001 -17.60 -39.84 -35.47
C VAL A 1001 -17.61 -40.50 -34.09
N VAL A 1002 -18.19 -39.86 -33.07
CA VAL A 1002 -18.19 -40.40 -31.70
C VAL A 1002 -19.08 -41.65 -31.54
N LYS A 1003 -20.08 -41.83 -32.40
CA LYS A 1003 -20.86 -43.08 -32.51
C LYS A 1003 -20.02 -44.26 -33.01
N LYS A 1004 -19.06 -44.02 -33.89
CA LYS A 1004 -18.18 -45.07 -34.46
C LYS A 1004 -16.93 -45.31 -33.64
N ARG A 1005 -16.45 -44.27 -32.94
CA ARG A 1005 -15.10 -44.25 -32.38
C ARG A 1005 -14.83 -45.37 -31.37
N PRO A 1006 -15.71 -45.69 -30.40
CA PRO A 1006 -15.45 -46.77 -29.44
C PRO A 1006 -15.26 -48.12 -30.14
N THR A 1007 -16.14 -48.50 -31.07
CA THR A 1007 -16.04 -49.77 -31.81
C THR A 1007 -14.74 -49.84 -32.61
N ILE A 1008 -14.39 -48.78 -33.36
CA ILE A 1008 -13.17 -48.77 -34.18
C ILE A 1008 -11.91 -48.75 -33.30
N CYS A 1009 -11.91 -48.01 -32.20
CA CYS A 1009 -10.78 -47.98 -31.28
C CYS A 1009 -10.53 -49.36 -30.66
N TRP A 1010 -11.60 -50.06 -30.27
CA TRP A 1010 -11.53 -51.42 -29.75
C TRP A 1010 -10.87 -52.37 -30.77
N ASP A 1011 -11.31 -52.31 -32.03
CA ASP A 1011 -10.75 -53.12 -33.12
C ASP A 1011 -9.27 -52.78 -33.37
N GLN A 1012 -8.91 -51.49 -33.34
CA GLN A 1012 -7.52 -51.04 -33.52
C GLN A 1012 -6.60 -51.53 -32.39
N VAL A 1013 -7.07 -51.51 -31.14
CA VAL A 1013 -6.31 -52.05 -29.98
C VAL A 1013 -6.13 -53.55 -30.12
N LYS A 1014 -7.20 -54.28 -30.48
CA LYS A 1014 -7.14 -55.73 -30.73
C LYS A 1014 -6.07 -56.08 -31.75
N GLU A 1015 -6.13 -55.44 -32.91
CA GLU A 1015 -5.24 -55.69 -34.04
C GLU A 1015 -3.79 -55.36 -33.67
N TRP A 1016 -3.55 -54.20 -33.07
CA TRP A 1016 -2.20 -53.71 -32.84
C TRP A 1016 -1.45 -54.50 -31.76
N PHE A 1017 -2.12 -54.82 -30.66
CA PHE A 1017 -1.52 -55.56 -29.54
C PHE A 1017 -1.70 -57.08 -29.64
N ASN A 1018 -2.36 -57.57 -30.70
CA ASN A 1018 -2.65 -58.98 -30.93
C ASN A 1018 -3.32 -59.66 -29.72
N LEU A 1019 -4.30 -58.97 -29.12
CA LEU A 1019 -5.03 -59.43 -27.94
C LEU A 1019 -6.18 -60.37 -28.33
N THR A 1020 -6.43 -61.38 -27.50
CA THR A 1020 -7.62 -62.23 -27.62
C THR A 1020 -8.88 -61.47 -27.18
N ASP A 1021 -10.06 -61.91 -27.63
CA ASP A 1021 -11.34 -61.30 -27.21
C ASP A 1021 -11.54 -61.33 -25.69
N ALA A 1022 -11.04 -62.38 -25.03
CA ALA A 1022 -11.10 -62.51 -23.57
C ALA A 1022 -10.23 -61.44 -22.88
N GLN A 1023 -8.98 -61.26 -23.32
CA GLN A 1023 -8.09 -60.23 -22.78
C GLN A 1023 -8.63 -58.82 -23.03
N LEU A 1024 -9.17 -58.59 -24.23
CA LEU A 1024 -9.70 -57.26 -24.57
C LEU A 1024 -10.98 -56.95 -23.77
N THR A 1025 -11.81 -57.97 -23.52
CA THR A 1025 -12.97 -57.84 -22.61
C THR A 1025 -12.55 -57.54 -21.17
N GLU A 1026 -11.45 -58.12 -20.69
CA GLU A 1026 -10.91 -57.85 -19.35
C GLU A 1026 -10.49 -56.38 -19.19
N TYR A 1027 -9.71 -55.84 -20.14
CA TYR A 1027 -9.23 -54.45 -20.05
C TYR A 1027 -10.31 -53.42 -20.43
N PHE A 1028 -10.97 -53.60 -21.57
CA PHE A 1028 -11.83 -52.60 -22.23
C PHE A 1028 -13.33 -52.89 -22.12
N GLY A 1029 -13.72 -54.07 -21.62
CA GLY A 1029 -15.11 -54.52 -21.65
C GLY A 1029 -15.53 -55.08 -23.02
N PRO A 1030 -16.81 -55.49 -23.16
CA PRO A 1030 -17.32 -56.07 -24.39
C PRO A 1030 -17.16 -55.08 -25.54
N ARG A 1031 -16.87 -55.60 -26.74
CA ARG A 1031 -16.79 -54.79 -27.96
C ARG A 1031 -18.10 -54.00 -28.16
N PRO A 1032 -18.06 -52.66 -28.24
CA PRO A 1032 -19.27 -51.88 -28.50
C PRO A 1032 -19.86 -52.17 -29.88
N ASP A 1033 -21.18 -52.27 -29.97
CA ASP A 1033 -21.88 -52.44 -31.25
C ASP A 1033 -21.72 -51.21 -32.15
N MET A 1034 -21.61 -51.44 -33.47
CA MET A 1034 -21.63 -50.35 -34.44
C MET A 1034 -23.10 -49.91 -34.63
N PRO A 1035 -23.46 -48.64 -34.36
CA PRO A 1035 -24.86 -48.22 -34.43
C PRO A 1035 -25.46 -48.38 -35.85
N PRO A 1036 -26.74 -48.82 -35.97
CA PRO A 1036 -27.40 -48.99 -37.27
C PRO A 1036 -27.49 -47.69 -38.07
N GLY A 1037 -27.30 -47.75 -39.39
CA GLY A 1037 -27.44 -46.59 -40.28
C GLY A 1037 -26.25 -45.62 -40.29
N VAL A 1038 -25.16 -45.97 -39.61
CA VAL A 1038 -23.93 -45.17 -39.55
C VAL A 1038 -22.80 -45.78 -40.39
N ILE A 1039 -23.08 -46.59 -41.44
CA ILE A 1039 -22.02 -47.20 -42.27
C ILE A 1039 -21.30 -46.13 -43.09
#